data_AF-A0A811MFH5-F1
#
_entry.id   AF-A0A811MFH5-F1
#
_cell.length_a   1.000
_cell.length_b   1.000
_cell.length_c   1.000
_cell.angle_alpha   90.00
_cell.angle_beta   90.00
_cell.angle_gamma   90.00
#
_symmetry.space_group_name_H-M   'P 1'
#
loop_
_entity.id
_entity.type
_entity.pdbx_description
1 polymer ?
#
loop_
_entity_poly.entity_id
_entity_poly.type
_entity_poly.pdbx_seq_one_letter_code
_entity_poly.pdbx_strand_id
1 'polypeptide(L)'
;MVAARARDGVIVVTFGNYAFLDFILTWVRHLTDLGVDSLLVGAMDTKLLRELYLRGVPVFDMGSRMATEDAGWGSPTFHKMGREKVLLINALLPFGYELLMCDTDMVWLKNPLPYLARYPDADLLTSSDQVIPTVTDDSLENWREVTGAFNIGIFHWRPTEPAKRLAKDWKDLVISDDKLWDQNAFNDLVRKKFGQPVQGGDLVYSYDGKLKLGVLPASIFCSGHTYFVQGMYKQLHLEPYAVHTTFQYAGTEGKRHRLREAMLFFDQPSYYDSPGGFLSFKPNIPKSLLLDGAHTVESHFELVNYQLKQIRTALAVASLLKRTLVMPPLWCRLDRMWFGHPGILEGTMTRQPFLCPMDHVFEVHVMLKDLPKEEFGPHIDFREYSFLENPSLPKEVKDLLLDVQLCDEHSSRCSGVDETDKHRSFLLPRNSTEEKLLDLLSPYKDVKIIQFSSMVDAFGGFADAVILNSITDISGVIPDSIGKLENLTELHLDNNNLSGLVPSSGGNLTRLLKLSASSNNLGGSIPRSLGKLSDLISLDFSSNYLNGSIPEEIFQLQSLSLLLDLSHNSLSGPLPFDVGRLANLNTLSLSGNQLSGQIPTTIRNCIVLEVLLLDCNSFQGSIPQALGDIKGLRVLNLTMNSFSGVIPDALGDIHSLQQLYLAHNNLSGLIPTDLQNMTSLFNLDLSFNDLQGEVPKGGFFRNLSYLSIAGNKNLCGGIPQLRLDPCPTSVVRKNNKSKRWLKYVKIALAATTGALLFLALLTAIIQLIYKNSKQRQKRSHPLAPVTGEQYERVSYQELSDGTKGFSDANLLGKGSYGTVYKCAFIGEGTIWYSSLCPTSTGKAVASPSSVTFTA
;
A
#
# COMPACT_ATOMS: atom_id res chain seq x y z
N MET A 1 -45.66 -15.82 -6.25
CA MET A 1 -44.35 -16.46 -6.54
C MET A 1 -43.62 -16.87 -5.27
N VAL A 2 -43.32 -15.96 -4.34
CA VAL A 2 -42.71 -16.26 -3.02
C VAL A 2 -43.42 -17.43 -2.32
N ALA A 3 -44.74 -17.34 -2.13
CA ALA A 3 -45.53 -18.41 -1.50
C ALA A 3 -45.46 -19.77 -2.22
N ALA A 4 -45.25 -19.79 -3.55
CA ALA A 4 -45.16 -21.05 -4.30
C ALA A 4 -43.78 -21.72 -4.16
N ARG A 5 -42.76 -20.94 -3.77
CA ARG A 5 -41.36 -21.38 -3.66
C ARG A 5 -40.92 -21.62 -2.23
N ALA A 6 -41.51 -20.91 -1.26
CA ALA A 6 -41.20 -21.16 0.14
C ALA A 6 -41.44 -22.63 0.51
N ARG A 7 -40.55 -23.19 1.33
CA ARG A 7 -40.67 -24.52 1.93
C ARG A 7 -40.44 -24.37 3.42
N ASP A 8 -41.28 -25.04 4.20
CA ASP A 8 -41.21 -24.99 5.67
C ASP A 8 -41.16 -23.56 6.24
N GLY A 9 -41.83 -22.62 5.55
CA GLY A 9 -41.87 -21.22 5.94
C GLY A 9 -40.63 -20.40 5.54
N VAL A 10 -39.63 -20.97 4.86
CA VAL A 10 -38.38 -20.30 4.49
C VAL A 10 -38.26 -20.11 2.97
N ILE A 11 -37.68 -18.98 2.56
CA ILE A 11 -37.24 -18.73 1.19
C ILE A 11 -35.79 -18.25 1.18
N VAL A 12 -34.98 -18.83 0.29
CA VAL A 12 -33.58 -18.50 0.08
C VAL A 12 -33.46 -17.61 -1.15
N VAL A 13 -32.85 -16.44 -1.02
CA VAL A 13 -32.87 -15.41 -2.07
C VAL A 13 -31.47 -14.89 -2.34
N THR A 14 -31.14 -14.75 -3.62
CA THR A 14 -30.00 -13.96 -4.08
C THR A 14 -30.45 -13.02 -5.21
N PHE A 15 -29.59 -12.11 -5.64
CA PHE A 15 -29.92 -11.08 -6.63
C PHE A 15 -28.68 -10.63 -7.39
N GLY A 16 -28.83 -10.21 -8.64
CA GLY A 16 -27.69 -9.66 -9.36
C GLY A 16 -28.06 -9.13 -10.74
N ASN A 17 -27.06 -8.66 -11.46
CA ASN A 17 -27.17 -8.35 -12.88
C ASN A 17 -26.46 -9.44 -13.71
N TYR A 18 -26.50 -9.28 -15.03
CA TYR A 18 -25.95 -10.23 -15.99
C TYR A 18 -24.47 -10.56 -15.78
N ALA A 19 -23.68 -9.63 -15.24
CA ALA A 19 -22.25 -9.86 -14.97
C ALA A 19 -21.99 -10.92 -13.90
N PHE A 20 -23.01 -11.26 -13.09
CA PHE A 20 -22.97 -12.30 -12.05
C PHE A 20 -23.73 -13.58 -12.44
N LEU A 21 -24.06 -13.77 -13.72
CA LEU A 21 -24.82 -14.96 -14.17
C LEU A 21 -24.16 -16.28 -13.74
N ASP A 22 -22.85 -16.40 -13.89
CA ASP A 22 -22.08 -17.60 -13.54
C ASP A 22 -21.99 -17.85 -12.04
N PHE A 23 -21.84 -16.80 -11.25
CA PHE A 23 -21.98 -16.85 -9.79
C PHE A 23 -23.35 -17.36 -9.36
N ILE A 24 -24.43 -16.81 -9.94
CA ILE A 24 -25.80 -17.23 -9.64
C ILE A 24 -26.01 -18.69 -10.02
N LEU A 25 -25.57 -19.12 -11.20
CA LEU A 25 -25.70 -20.52 -11.61
C LEU A 25 -24.90 -21.46 -10.70
N THR A 26 -23.72 -21.02 -10.26
CA THR A 26 -22.91 -21.76 -9.29
C THR A 26 -23.64 -21.91 -7.95
N TRP A 27 -24.19 -20.81 -7.43
CA TRP A 27 -24.97 -20.78 -6.20
C TRP A 27 -26.23 -21.66 -6.26
N VAL A 28 -26.99 -21.58 -7.35
CA VAL A 28 -28.19 -22.40 -7.57
C VAL A 28 -27.83 -23.88 -7.59
N ARG A 29 -26.73 -24.26 -8.26
CA ARG A 29 -26.30 -25.64 -8.34
C ARG A 29 -25.93 -26.21 -6.98
N HIS A 30 -25.13 -25.49 -6.19
CA HIS A 30 -24.79 -25.91 -4.81
C HIS A 30 -26.04 -26.15 -3.96
N LEU A 31 -27.00 -25.22 -3.95
CA LEU A 31 -28.25 -25.39 -3.20
C LEU A 31 -29.10 -26.57 -3.70
N THR A 32 -29.17 -26.76 -5.02
CA THR A 32 -29.92 -27.86 -5.63
C THR A 32 -29.31 -29.21 -5.28
N ASP A 33 -27.97 -29.33 -5.33
CA ASP A 33 -27.24 -30.54 -4.95
C ASP A 33 -27.42 -30.87 -3.45
N LEU A 34 -27.66 -29.84 -2.62
CA LEU A 34 -28.01 -29.96 -1.20
C LEU A 34 -29.51 -30.23 -0.94
N GLY A 35 -30.33 -30.34 -1.98
CA GLY A 35 -31.77 -30.57 -1.87
C GLY A 35 -32.58 -29.35 -1.42
N VAL A 36 -32.03 -28.14 -1.53
CA VAL A 36 -32.72 -26.89 -1.18
C VAL A 36 -33.34 -26.27 -2.43
N ASP A 37 -34.62 -26.52 -2.66
CA ASP A 37 -35.39 -26.03 -3.82
C ASP A 37 -36.17 -24.72 -3.53
N SER A 38 -36.17 -24.28 -2.27
CA SER A 38 -36.87 -23.07 -1.80
C SER A 38 -36.13 -21.78 -2.16
N LEU A 39 -35.64 -21.69 -3.40
CA LEU A 39 -34.79 -20.61 -3.87
C LEU A 39 -35.52 -19.67 -4.83
N LEU A 40 -35.08 -18.41 -4.86
CA LEU A 40 -35.57 -17.38 -5.77
C LEU A 40 -34.47 -16.37 -6.11
N VAL A 41 -34.34 -16.02 -7.37
CA VAL A 41 -33.33 -15.05 -7.85
C VAL A 41 -34.00 -13.75 -8.30
N GLY A 42 -33.54 -12.62 -7.75
CA GLY A 42 -33.90 -11.28 -8.25
C GLY A 42 -32.99 -10.87 -9.40
N ALA A 43 -33.54 -10.77 -10.61
CA ALA A 43 -32.80 -10.25 -11.76
C ALA A 43 -32.92 -8.73 -11.85
N MET A 44 -31.77 -8.05 -11.84
CA MET A 44 -31.70 -6.59 -11.87
C MET A 44 -31.74 -5.98 -13.27
N ASP A 45 -31.62 -6.83 -14.29
CA ASP A 45 -31.72 -6.49 -15.71
C ASP A 45 -32.43 -7.61 -16.49
N THR A 46 -32.92 -7.25 -17.67
CA THR A 46 -33.73 -8.14 -18.51
C THR A 46 -32.93 -9.25 -19.17
N LYS A 47 -31.61 -9.08 -19.33
CA LYS A 47 -30.73 -10.09 -19.95
C LYS A 47 -30.52 -11.24 -18.97
N LEU A 48 -30.20 -10.94 -17.72
CA LEU A 48 -30.10 -11.95 -16.66
C LEU A 48 -31.43 -12.68 -16.48
N LEU A 49 -32.54 -11.93 -16.40
CA LEU A 49 -33.89 -12.49 -16.28
C LEU A 49 -34.15 -13.55 -17.35
N ARG A 50 -33.88 -13.21 -18.61
CA ARG A 50 -34.09 -14.11 -19.76
C ARG A 50 -33.22 -15.36 -19.66
N GLU A 51 -31.92 -15.21 -19.38
CA GLU A 51 -31.00 -16.34 -19.32
C GLU A 51 -31.34 -17.32 -18.19
N LEU A 52 -31.69 -16.82 -17.01
CA LEU A 52 -32.08 -17.65 -15.88
C LEU A 52 -33.41 -18.35 -16.14
N TYR A 53 -34.39 -17.65 -16.70
CA TYR A 53 -35.68 -18.22 -17.07
C TYR A 53 -35.54 -19.37 -18.06
N LEU A 54 -34.72 -19.21 -19.11
CA LEU A 54 -34.46 -20.26 -20.10
C LEU A 54 -33.79 -21.50 -19.51
N ARG A 55 -33.05 -21.35 -18.40
CA ARG A 55 -32.40 -22.45 -17.66
C ARG A 55 -33.29 -23.05 -16.58
N GLY A 56 -34.55 -22.62 -16.48
CA GLY A 56 -35.49 -23.10 -15.46
C GLY A 56 -35.18 -22.63 -14.04
N VAL A 57 -34.29 -21.65 -13.88
CA VAL A 57 -33.98 -21.06 -12.57
C VAL A 57 -35.16 -20.18 -12.13
N PRO A 58 -35.70 -20.36 -10.91
CA PRO A 58 -36.73 -19.49 -10.35
C PRO A 58 -36.24 -18.04 -10.26
N VAL A 59 -36.74 -17.18 -11.14
CA VAL A 59 -36.27 -15.79 -11.29
C VAL A 59 -37.43 -14.82 -11.46
N PHE A 60 -37.25 -13.57 -11.05
CA PHE A 60 -38.18 -12.47 -11.33
C PHE A 60 -37.45 -11.16 -11.64
N ASP A 61 -38.13 -10.26 -12.33
CA ASP A 61 -37.64 -8.93 -12.62
C ASP A 61 -37.76 -8.04 -11.38
N MET A 62 -36.64 -7.46 -10.93
CA MET A 62 -36.63 -6.47 -9.85
C MET A 62 -37.06 -5.08 -10.32
N GLY A 63 -37.09 -4.82 -11.63
CA GLY A 63 -37.45 -3.52 -12.20
C GLY A 63 -36.38 -2.44 -12.03
N SER A 64 -35.19 -2.79 -11.55
CA SER A 64 -34.11 -1.86 -11.20
C SER A 64 -33.37 -1.26 -12.41
N ARG A 65 -33.50 -1.88 -13.59
CA ARG A 65 -32.83 -1.46 -14.85
C ARG A 65 -31.32 -1.22 -14.65
N MET A 66 -30.64 -2.17 -14.03
CA MET A 66 -29.19 -2.12 -13.84
C MET A 66 -28.46 -2.34 -15.16
N ALA A 67 -27.22 -1.83 -15.26
CA ALA A 67 -26.33 -2.17 -16.36
C ALA A 67 -26.03 -3.67 -16.34
N THR A 68 -25.76 -4.27 -17.51
CA THR A 68 -25.40 -5.69 -17.63
C THR A 68 -23.92 -5.97 -17.36
N GLU A 69 -23.14 -4.90 -17.14
CA GLU A 69 -21.70 -4.94 -16.88
C GLU A 69 -21.42 -5.08 -15.39
N ASP A 70 -20.19 -5.46 -15.06
CA ASP A 70 -19.75 -5.47 -13.67
C ASP A 70 -19.88 -4.05 -13.09
N ALA A 71 -20.51 -3.95 -11.93
CA ALA A 71 -20.74 -2.67 -11.27
C ALA A 71 -19.42 -2.01 -10.84
N GLY A 72 -18.37 -2.80 -10.58
CA GLY A 72 -17.11 -2.30 -10.01
C GLY A 72 -17.27 -1.88 -8.56
N TRP A 73 -16.39 -2.37 -7.68
CA TRP A 73 -16.50 -2.13 -6.24
C TRP A 73 -16.45 -0.63 -5.88
N GLY A 74 -17.30 -0.21 -4.94
CA GLY A 74 -17.37 1.18 -4.47
C GLY A 74 -17.92 2.20 -5.48
N SER A 75 -18.30 1.77 -6.68
CA SER A 75 -18.87 2.67 -7.70
C SER A 75 -20.30 3.10 -7.34
N PRO A 76 -20.82 4.18 -7.94
CA PRO A 76 -22.24 4.54 -7.81
C PRO A 76 -23.20 3.42 -8.24
N THR A 77 -22.80 2.62 -9.24
CA THR A 77 -23.58 1.46 -9.70
C THR A 77 -23.58 0.35 -8.64
N PHE A 78 -22.46 0.13 -7.95
CA PHE A 78 -22.38 -0.82 -6.85
C PHE A 78 -23.23 -0.38 -5.66
N HIS A 79 -23.20 0.91 -5.28
CA HIS A 79 -24.10 1.43 -4.25
C HIS A 79 -25.58 1.29 -4.64
N LYS A 80 -25.91 1.48 -5.93
CA LYS A 80 -27.26 1.22 -6.44
C LYS A 80 -27.65 -0.26 -6.25
N MET A 81 -26.76 -1.20 -6.58
CA MET A 81 -26.99 -2.64 -6.36
C MET A 81 -27.31 -2.95 -4.89
N GLY A 82 -26.54 -2.39 -3.95
CA GLY A 82 -26.80 -2.51 -2.51
C GLY A 82 -28.18 -1.94 -2.11
N ARG A 83 -28.56 -0.77 -2.62
CA ARG A 83 -29.90 -0.20 -2.36
C ARG A 83 -31.04 -1.11 -2.83
N GLU A 84 -30.89 -1.72 -4.00
CA GLU A 84 -31.88 -2.64 -4.56
C GLU A 84 -31.99 -3.94 -3.72
N LYS A 85 -30.89 -4.42 -3.11
CA LYS A 85 -30.94 -5.50 -2.11
C LYS A 85 -31.82 -5.12 -0.92
N VAL A 86 -31.62 -3.92 -0.37
CA VAL A 86 -32.39 -3.44 0.79
C VAL A 86 -33.88 -3.30 0.45
N LEU A 87 -34.19 -2.76 -0.74
CA LEU A 87 -35.56 -2.69 -1.25
C LEU A 87 -36.21 -4.07 -1.36
N LEU A 88 -35.46 -5.06 -1.86
CA LEU A 88 -35.92 -6.44 -1.97
C LEU A 88 -36.23 -7.07 -0.61
N ILE A 89 -35.32 -6.94 0.37
CA ILE A 89 -35.54 -7.44 1.74
C ILE A 89 -36.83 -6.84 2.32
N ASN A 90 -36.97 -5.52 2.27
CA ASN A 90 -38.16 -4.83 2.78
C ASN A 90 -39.45 -5.26 2.07
N ALA A 91 -39.39 -5.59 0.78
CA ALA A 91 -40.54 -6.06 0.01
C ALA A 91 -40.95 -7.51 0.35
N LEU A 92 -39.99 -8.36 0.73
CA LEU A 92 -40.23 -9.79 0.99
C LEU A 92 -40.73 -10.09 2.40
N LEU A 93 -40.24 -9.38 3.43
CA LEU A 93 -40.63 -9.66 4.82
C LEU A 93 -42.14 -9.57 5.11
N PRO A 94 -42.92 -8.66 4.50
CA PRO A 94 -44.37 -8.60 4.71
C PRO A 94 -45.14 -9.84 4.25
N PHE A 95 -44.56 -10.71 3.40
CA PHE A 95 -45.22 -11.95 2.98
C PHE A 95 -45.29 -13.02 4.09
N GLY A 96 -44.60 -12.81 5.22
CA GLY A 96 -44.70 -13.70 6.38
C GLY A 96 -43.85 -14.96 6.32
N TYR A 97 -42.88 -15.03 5.41
CA TYR A 97 -41.89 -16.11 5.33
C TYR A 97 -40.55 -15.66 5.93
N GLU A 98 -39.79 -16.60 6.48
CA GLU A 98 -38.39 -16.37 6.81
C GLU A 98 -37.58 -16.20 5.52
N LEU A 99 -36.67 -15.23 5.51
CA LEU A 99 -35.88 -14.86 4.34
C LEU A 99 -34.40 -15.10 4.63
N LEU A 100 -33.79 -16.05 3.93
CA LEU A 100 -32.33 -16.20 3.89
C LEU A 100 -31.80 -15.45 2.65
N MET A 101 -31.38 -14.21 2.84
CA MET A 101 -30.77 -13.37 1.80
C MET A 101 -29.26 -13.64 1.71
N CYS A 102 -28.77 -13.82 0.48
CA CYS A 102 -27.37 -14.06 0.19
C CYS A 102 -26.86 -13.12 -0.91
N ASP A 103 -25.64 -12.61 -0.76
CA ASP A 103 -24.93 -11.99 -1.88
C ASP A 103 -24.63 -13.05 -2.97
N THR A 104 -24.34 -12.62 -4.20
CA THR A 104 -24.13 -13.54 -5.33
C THR A 104 -22.79 -14.24 -5.31
N ASP A 105 -21.82 -13.69 -4.60
CA ASP A 105 -20.44 -14.13 -4.54
C ASP A 105 -20.15 -15.05 -3.34
N MET A 106 -21.16 -15.84 -2.97
CA MET A 106 -21.09 -16.86 -1.93
C MET A 106 -21.64 -18.20 -2.42
N VAL A 107 -21.25 -19.31 -1.76
CA VAL A 107 -21.77 -20.66 -2.03
C VAL A 107 -22.04 -21.42 -0.74
N TRP A 108 -23.00 -22.34 -0.77
CA TRP A 108 -23.36 -23.22 0.34
C TRP A 108 -22.72 -24.60 0.17
N LEU A 109 -22.09 -25.11 1.23
CA LEU A 109 -21.46 -26.44 1.26
C LEU A 109 -22.29 -27.46 2.04
N LYS A 110 -23.22 -26.97 2.87
CA LYS A 110 -24.20 -27.75 3.62
C LYS A 110 -25.55 -27.07 3.56
N ASN A 111 -26.62 -27.85 3.73
CA ASN A 111 -27.95 -27.29 3.90
C ASN A 111 -27.98 -26.40 5.16
N PRO A 112 -28.22 -25.08 5.04
CA PRO A 112 -28.13 -24.16 6.16
C PRO A 112 -29.36 -24.16 7.06
N LEU A 113 -30.50 -24.66 6.57
CA LEU A 113 -31.79 -24.53 7.28
C LEU A 113 -31.79 -25.23 8.65
N PRO A 114 -31.27 -26.47 8.80
CA PRO A 114 -31.19 -27.12 10.11
C PRO A 114 -30.34 -26.35 11.12
N TYR A 115 -29.27 -25.69 10.68
CA TYR A 115 -28.41 -24.88 11.54
C TYR A 115 -29.16 -23.64 12.06
N LEU A 116 -29.82 -22.89 11.16
CA LEU A 116 -30.56 -21.67 11.48
C LEU A 116 -31.76 -21.95 12.38
N ALA A 117 -32.38 -23.13 12.25
CA ALA A 117 -33.48 -23.58 13.08
C ALA A 117 -33.11 -23.80 14.57
N ARG A 118 -31.81 -23.92 14.90
CA ARG A 118 -31.33 -24.02 16.30
C ARG A 118 -31.58 -22.75 17.11
N TYR A 119 -31.80 -21.61 16.46
CA TYR A 119 -31.99 -20.30 17.09
C TYR A 119 -33.38 -19.70 16.76
N PRO A 120 -34.49 -20.33 17.19
CA PRO A 120 -35.85 -19.90 16.83
C PRO A 120 -36.21 -18.50 17.37
N ASP A 121 -35.55 -18.07 18.44
CA ASP A 121 -35.74 -16.78 19.07
C ASP A 121 -35.10 -15.60 18.32
N ALA A 122 -34.17 -15.84 17.40
CA ALA A 122 -33.51 -14.76 16.68
C ALA A 122 -34.48 -14.08 15.70
N ASP A 123 -34.59 -12.76 15.77
CA ASP A 123 -35.26 -12.00 14.71
C ASP A 123 -34.39 -11.95 13.45
N LEU A 124 -33.08 -11.99 13.67
CA LEU A 124 -32.08 -11.73 12.65
C LEU A 124 -30.76 -12.46 12.98
N LEU A 125 -30.24 -13.23 12.03
CA LEU A 125 -28.89 -13.82 12.08
C LEU A 125 -28.06 -13.32 10.91
N THR A 126 -26.86 -12.82 11.17
CA THR A 126 -25.99 -12.22 10.15
C THR A 126 -24.57 -12.75 10.30
N SER A 127 -23.81 -12.87 9.20
CA SER A 127 -22.37 -13.09 9.27
C SER A 127 -21.63 -11.81 9.72
N SER A 128 -20.31 -11.90 9.86
CA SER A 128 -19.44 -10.75 10.13
C SER A 128 -18.22 -10.77 9.21
N ASP A 129 -17.54 -9.63 9.09
CA ASP A 129 -16.22 -9.52 8.46
C ASP A 129 -15.10 -9.83 9.47
N GLN A 130 -15.41 -10.61 10.49
CA GLN A 130 -14.51 -10.99 11.55
C GLN A 130 -13.48 -12.00 11.01
N VAL A 131 -12.20 -11.73 11.19
CA VAL A 131 -11.09 -12.60 10.76
C VAL A 131 -10.57 -13.52 11.88
N ILE A 132 -11.22 -13.49 13.04
CA ILE A 132 -10.88 -14.25 14.25
C ILE A 132 -12.16 -14.80 14.85
N PRO A 133 -12.30 -16.10 15.05
CA PRO A 133 -13.51 -16.62 15.63
C PRO A 133 -13.52 -16.28 17.12
N THR A 134 -14.66 -15.84 17.63
CA THR A 134 -14.86 -15.60 19.08
C THR A 134 -15.27 -16.88 19.81
N VAL A 135 -15.58 -17.94 19.06
CA VAL A 135 -15.92 -19.29 19.55
C VAL A 135 -15.15 -20.35 18.77
N THR A 136 -14.83 -21.48 19.40
CA THR A 136 -14.05 -22.57 18.75
C THR A 136 -14.90 -23.76 18.29
N ASP A 137 -16.22 -23.67 18.44
CA ASP A 137 -17.19 -24.67 18.02
C ASP A 137 -18.16 -24.10 16.97
N ASP A 138 -19.34 -24.70 16.82
CA ASP A 138 -20.36 -24.27 15.87
C ASP A 138 -21.48 -23.42 16.51
N SER A 139 -21.27 -22.82 17.69
CA SER A 139 -22.22 -21.87 18.28
C SER A 139 -22.21 -20.51 17.56
N LEU A 140 -23.14 -19.61 17.90
CA LEU A 140 -23.05 -18.22 17.44
C LEU A 140 -21.80 -17.54 18.02
N GLU A 141 -21.30 -16.52 17.33
CA GLU A 141 -20.21 -15.69 17.88
C GLU A 141 -20.66 -15.00 19.18
N ASN A 142 -19.72 -14.83 20.10
CA ASN A 142 -19.86 -13.91 21.21
C ASN A 142 -19.89 -12.48 20.66
N TRP A 143 -21.10 -11.95 20.47
CA TRP A 143 -21.36 -10.62 19.92
C TRP A 143 -20.62 -9.48 20.65
N ARG A 144 -20.19 -9.67 21.90
CA ARG A 144 -19.41 -8.67 22.65
C ARG A 144 -17.97 -8.54 22.18
N GLU A 145 -17.44 -9.61 21.58
CA GLU A 145 -16.06 -9.73 21.11
C GLU A 145 -15.96 -9.56 19.58
N VAL A 146 -17.10 -9.51 18.89
CA VAL A 146 -17.15 -9.19 17.46
C VAL A 146 -16.80 -7.72 17.25
N THR A 147 -15.58 -7.47 16.79
CA THR A 147 -15.05 -6.14 16.49
C THR A 147 -15.21 -5.78 15.02
N GLY A 148 -15.28 -6.78 14.13
CA GLY A 148 -15.54 -6.63 12.71
C GLY A 148 -16.94 -6.07 12.42
N ALA A 149 -17.14 -5.57 11.20
CA ALA A 149 -18.47 -5.16 10.75
C ALA A 149 -19.39 -6.38 10.66
N PHE A 150 -20.69 -6.21 10.95
CA PHE A 150 -21.67 -7.22 10.58
C PHE A 150 -21.79 -7.23 9.06
N ASN A 151 -21.58 -8.41 8.48
CA ASN A 151 -21.58 -8.63 7.04
C ASN A 151 -22.99 -8.99 6.60
N ILE A 152 -23.44 -8.36 5.52
CA ILE A 152 -24.81 -8.49 5.00
C ILE A 152 -24.91 -9.38 3.74
N GLY A 153 -23.94 -10.30 3.57
CA GLY A 153 -23.88 -11.25 2.48
C GLY A 153 -24.38 -12.65 2.84
N ILE A 154 -24.51 -12.98 4.13
CA ILE A 154 -25.27 -14.14 4.61
C ILE A 154 -26.21 -13.68 5.72
N PHE A 155 -27.51 -13.64 5.42
CA PHE A 155 -28.44 -12.91 6.25
C PHE A 155 -29.81 -13.57 6.38
N HIS A 156 -30.14 -14.08 7.56
CA HIS A 156 -31.40 -14.74 7.84
C HIS A 156 -32.33 -13.83 8.64
N TRP A 157 -33.48 -13.52 8.06
CA TRP A 157 -34.49 -12.66 8.63
C TRP A 157 -35.74 -13.46 8.97
N ARG A 158 -36.28 -13.27 10.17
CA ARG A 158 -37.64 -13.69 10.51
C ARG A 158 -38.61 -12.54 10.31
N PRO A 159 -39.87 -12.78 9.88
CA PRO A 159 -40.84 -11.74 9.58
C PRO A 159 -41.50 -11.16 10.85
N THR A 160 -40.69 -10.88 11.87
CA THR A 160 -41.14 -10.28 13.14
C THR A 160 -41.29 -8.77 13.01
N GLU A 161 -42.05 -8.17 13.91
CA GLU A 161 -42.26 -6.71 13.88
C GLU A 161 -40.97 -5.89 14.07
N PRO A 162 -40.03 -6.26 14.97
CA PRO A 162 -38.71 -5.60 15.03
C PRO A 162 -37.93 -5.69 13.72
N ALA A 163 -37.88 -6.87 13.09
CA ALA A 163 -37.18 -7.10 11.83
C ALA A 163 -37.76 -6.27 10.68
N LYS A 164 -39.10 -6.23 10.53
CA LYS A 164 -39.78 -5.40 9.51
C LYS A 164 -39.50 -3.90 9.72
N ARG A 165 -39.47 -3.43 10.97
CA ARG A 165 -39.13 -2.03 11.26
C ARG A 165 -37.69 -1.70 10.88
N LEU A 166 -36.73 -2.56 11.24
CA LEU A 166 -35.34 -2.37 10.84
C LEU A 166 -35.19 -2.33 9.31
N ALA A 167 -35.79 -3.28 8.60
CA ALA A 167 -35.72 -3.31 7.12
C ALA A 167 -36.31 -2.04 6.48
N LYS A 168 -37.41 -1.53 7.03
CA LYS A 168 -38.02 -0.27 6.58
C LYS A 168 -37.10 0.93 6.83
N ASP A 169 -36.56 1.06 8.04
CA ASP A 169 -35.68 2.18 8.40
C ASP A 169 -34.36 2.13 7.62
N TRP A 170 -33.81 0.93 7.40
CA TRP A 170 -32.63 0.74 6.55
C TRP A 170 -32.90 1.17 5.11
N LYS A 171 -34.05 0.77 4.55
CA LYS A 171 -34.49 1.21 3.23
C LYS A 171 -34.67 2.74 3.16
N ASP A 172 -35.36 3.34 4.13
CA ASP A 172 -35.58 4.79 4.16
C ASP A 172 -34.23 5.55 4.25
N LEU A 173 -33.27 5.04 5.01
CA LEU A 173 -31.92 5.61 5.14
C LEU A 173 -31.12 5.54 3.83
N VAL A 174 -31.02 4.36 3.19
CA VAL A 174 -30.24 4.21 1.95
C VAL A 174 -30.88 4.88 0.74
N ILE A 175 -32.18 5.16 0.76
CA ILE A 175 -32.85 5.99 -0.27
C ILE A 175 -32.53 7.47 -0.05
N SER A 176 -32.35 7.92 1.19
CA SER A 176 -32.12 9.33 1.51
C SER A 176 -30.74 9.83 1.07
N ASP A 177 -29.76 8.93 0.96
CA ASP A 177 -28.40 9.21 0.50
C ASP A 177 -27.91 8.08 -0.40
N ASP A 178 -27.81 8.35 -1.71
CA ASP A 178 -27.38 7.37 -2.70
C ASP A 178 -25.87 7.08 -2.69
N LYS A 179 -25.10 7.81 -1.87
CA LYS A 179 -23.68 7.56 -1.62
C LYS A 179 -23.46 6.66 -0.42
N LEU A 180 -24.48 6.48 0.43
CA LEU A 180 -24.37 5.66 1.62
C LEU A 180 -24.28 4.18 1.25
N TRP A 181 -23.23 3.52 1.71
CA TRP A 181 -23.06 2.09 1.53
C TRP A 181 -24.04 1.32 2.42
N ASP A 182 -24.75 0.34 1.84
CA ASP A 182 -25.80 -0.44 2.51
C ASP A 182 -25.31 -1.16 3.77
N GLN A 183 -24.11 -1.74 3.74
CA GLN A 183 -23.51 -2.39 4.91
C GLN A 183 -23.22 -1.41 6.05
N ASN A 184 -22.69 -0.22 5.74
CA ASN A 184 -22.45 0.81 6.76
C ASN A 184 -23.77 1.29 7.37
N ALA A 185 -24.75 1.59 6.53
CA ALA A 185 -26.09 1.98 6.96
C ALA A 185 -26.72 0.93 7.90
N PHE A 186 -26.58 -0.35 7.55
CA PHE A 186 -27.05 -1.45 8.38
C PHE A 186 -26.35 -1.48 9.75
N ASN A 187 -25.01 -1.44 9.75
CA ASN A 187 -24.20 -1.48 10.97
C ASN A 187 -24.53 -0.30 11.90
N ASP A 188 -24.68 0.91 11.36
CA ASP A 188 -25.04 2.11 12.13
C ASP A 188 -26.42 1.94 12.79
N LEU A 189 -27.40 1.39 12.07
CA LEU A 189 -28.74 1.16 12.61
C LEU A 189 -28.75 0.10 13.71
N VAL A 190 -28.13 -1.06 13.49
CA VAL A 190 -28.17 -2.15 14.50
C VAL A 190 -27.31 -1.83 15.72
N ARG A 191 -26.22 -1.08 15.56
CA ARG A 191 -25.35 -0.66 16.66
C ARG A 191 -25.86 0.58 17.41
N LYS A 192 -26.93 1.23 16.92
CA LYS A 192 -27.54 2.42 17.55
C LYS A 192 -27.82 2.24 19.04
N LYS A 193 -28.30 1.05 19.43
CA LYS A 193 -28.56 0.71 20.82
C LYS A 193 -28.45 -0.80 21.05
N PHE A 194 -27.42 -1.22 21.77
CA PHE A 194 -27.37 -2.55 22.36
C PHE A 194 -28.09 -2.57 23.70
N GLY A 195 -28.90 -3.60 23.92
CA GLY A 195 -29.64 -3.89 25.14
C GLY A 195 -29.01 -5.01 25.95
N GLN A 196 -29.82 -5.63 26.81
CA GLN A 196 -29.39 -6.79 27.59
C GLN A 196 -29.24 -8.04 26.67
N PRO A 197 -28.45 -9.04 27.07
CA PRO A 197 -28.48 -10.34 26.42
C PRO A 197 -29.88 -10.96 26.48
N VAL A 198 -30.28 -11.67 25.44
CA VAL A 198 -31.47 -12.52 25.48
C VAL A 198 -31.17 -13.75 26.34
N GLN A 199 -32.20 -14.40 26.88
CA GLN A 199 -32.07 -15.64 27.64
C GLN A 199 -31.23 -16.67 26.85
N GLY A 200 -30.17 -17.20 27.46
CA GLY A 200 -29.18 -18.08 26.80
C GLY A 200 -27.86 -17.38 26.47
N GLY A 201 -27.84 -16.04 26.33
CA GLY A 201 -26.62 -15.25 26.16
C GLY A 201 -26.11 -15.10 24.71
N ASP A 202 -26.49 -16.01 23.81
CA ASP A 202 -26.02 -16.06 22.42
C ASP A 202 -26.61 -14.96 21.52
N LEU A 203 -27.73 -14.35 21.93
CA LEU A 203 -28.39 -13.27 21.20
C LEU A 203 -28.39 -11.97 22.00
N VAL A 204 -28.48 -10.84 21.30
CA VAL A 204 -28.51 -9.50 21.89
C VAL A 204 -29.70 -8.68 21.40
N TYR A 205 -30.33 -7.92 22.29
CA TYR A 205 -31.27 -6.89 21.87
C TYR A 205 -30.52 -5.73 21.20
N SER A 206 -30.89 -5.34 19.98
CA SER A 206 -30.19 -4.29 19.20
C SER A 206 -31.15 -3.32 18.50
N TYR A 207 -30.63 -2.37 17.71
CA TYR A 207 -31.39 -1.36 16.93
C TYR A 207 -32.29 -0.42 17.78
N ASP A 208 -33.49 -0.84 18.14
CA ASP A 208 -34.46 -0.13 18.98
C ASP A 208 -34.52 -0.70 20.41
N GLY A 209 -33.67 -1.69 20.71
CA GLY A 209 -33.67 -2.46 21.95
C GLY A 209 -34.73 -3.56 21.98
N LYS A 210 -35.36 -3.89 20.85
CA LYS A 210 -36.34 -4.98 20.72
C LYS A 210 -35.94 -6.06 19.72
N LEU A 211 -35.10 -5.73 18.73
CA LEU A 211 -34.60 -6.70 17.76
C LEU A 211 -33.63 -7.69 18.42
N LYS A 212 -33.88 -8.99 18.33
CA LYS A 212 -32.97 -10.05 18.79
C LYS A 212 -32.01 -10.44 17.67
N LEU A 213 -30.76 -9.99 17.77
CA LEU A 213 -29.68 -10.22 16.81
C LEU A 213 -28.75 -11.35 17.26
N GLY A 214 -28.36 -12.21 16.34
CA GLY A 214 -27.27 -13.18 16.50
C GLY A 214 -26.27 -13.10 15.36
N VAL A 215 -25.04 -13.55 15.63
CA VAL A 215 -23.92 -13.46 14.68
C VAL A 215 -23.42 -14.86 14.34
N LEU A 216 -23.41 -15.21 13.06
CA LEU A 216 -22.98 -16.52 12.58
C LEU A 216 -21.45 -16.67 12.74
N PRO A 217 -20.96 -17.85 13.18
CA PRO A 217 -19.54 -18.10 13.41
C PRO A 217 -18.72 -18.01 12.13
N ALA A 218 -17.71 -17.15 12.14
CA ALA A 218 -16.77 -16.95 11.04
C ALA A 218 -15.99 -18.24 10.70
N SER A 219 -15.82 -19.13 11.68
CA SER A 219 -15.11 -20.42 11.55
C SER A 219 -15.72 -21.38 10.52
N ILE A 220 -17.04 -21.35 10.32
CA ILE A 220 -17.77 -22.28 9.44
C ILE A 220 -18.65 -21.59 8.38
N PHE A 221 -19.02 -20.32 8.57
CA PHE A 221 -19.69 -19.52 7.54
C PHE A 221 -18.72 -18.72 6.66
N CYS A 222 -17.41 -18.78 6.97
CA CYS A 222 -16.29 -18.35 6.13
C CYS A 222 -16.52 -17.01 5.41
N SER A 223 -16.95 -15.99 6.16
CA SER A 223 -17.22 -14.63 5.67
C SER A 223 -15.98 -13.76 5.85
N GLY A 224 -15.31 -13.38 4.75
CA GLY A 224 -14.06 -12.60 4.82
C GLY A 224 -12.91 -13.13 3.94
N HIS A 225 -11.92 -12.28 3.66
CA HIS A 225 -10.56 -12.65 3.20
C HIS A 225 -9.77 -13.28 4.38
N THR A 226 -8.82 -14.26 4.30
CA THR A 226 -7.66 -14.44 3.37
C THR A 226 -7.35 -15.90 2.91
N TYR A 227 -8.28 -16.58 2.22
CA TYR A 227 -8.31 -18.04 1.89
C TYR A 227 -9.26 -18.82 2.83
N PHE A 228 -10.42 -18.20 3.10
CA PHE A 228 -11.50 -18.66 4.00
C PHE A 228 -11.06 -18.68 5.45
N VAL A 229 -10.66 -17.45 5.84
CA VAL A 229 -9.95 -17.05 7.06
C VAL A 229 -8.76 -17.98 7.37
N GLN A 230 -8.15 -18.48 6.29
CA GLN A 230 -6.95 -19.32 6.20
C GLN A 230 -7.06 -20.75 6.75
N GLY A 231 -8.24 -21.35 6.59
CA GLY A 231 -8.46 -22.77 6.89
C GLY A 231 -8.77 -23.05 8.36
N MET A 232 -9.37 -22.09 9.07
CA MET A 232 -9.76 -22.25 10.49
C MET A 232 -10.62 -23.49 10.70
N TYR A 233 -11.56 -23.77 9.79
CA TYR A 233 -12.36 -24.99 9.86
C TYR A 233 -11.47 -26.26 9.90
N LYS A 234 -10.39 -26.31 9.12
CA LYS A 234 -9.42 -27.42 9.17
C LYS A 234 -8.67 -27.46 10.51
N GLN A 235 -8.28 -26.30 11.02
CA GLN A 235 -7.52 -26.19 12.27
C GLN A 235 -8.38 -26.51 13.51
N LEU A 236 -9.67 -26.18 13.48
CA LEU A 236 -10.65 -26.46 14.52
C LEU A 236 -11.37 -27.80 14.32
N HIS A 237 -11.05 -28.53 13.24
CA HIS A 237 -11.72 -29.78 12.85
C HIS A 237 -13.25 -29.64 12.69
N LEU A 238 -13.67 -28.51 12.14
CA LEU A 238 -15.07 -28.19 11.82
C LEU A 238 -15.32 -28.34 10.32
N GLU A 239 -16.58 -28.64 9.96
CA GLU A 239 -17.02 -28.68 8.57
C GLU A 239 -17.69 -27.36 8.18
N PRO A 240 -17.28 -26.73 7.07
CA PRO A 240 -17.83 -25.44 6.66
C PRO A 240 -19.27 -25.58 6.15
N TYR A 241 -20.11 -24.58 6.44
CA TYR A 241 -21.48 -24.44 5.94
C TYR A 241 -21.55 -23.60 4.67
N ALA A 242 -20.76 -22.54 4.62
CA ALA A 242 -20.78 -21.58 3.52
C ALA A 242 -19.38 -21.06 3.25
N VAL A 243 -19.22 -20.47 2.08
CA VAL A 243 -18.04 -19.73 1.66
C VAL A 243 -18.51 -18.43 1.04
N HIS A 244 -18.06 -17.29 1.57
CA HIS A 244 -18.44 -15.97 1.07
C HIS A 244 -17.19 -15.16 0.69
N THR A 245 -17.08 -14.78 -0.58
CA THR A 245 -15.91 -14.06 -1.14
C THR A 245 -15.99 -12.54 -0.96
N THR A 246 -16.33 -12.08 0.24
CA THR A 246 -16.41 -10.65 0.59
C THR A 246 -15.03 -9.97 0.55
N PHE A 247 -15.01 -8.64 0.33
CA PHE A 247 -13.83 -7.75 0.33
C PHE A 247 -12.75 -8.08 -0.73
N GLN A 248 -12.63 -7.30 -1.82
CA GLN A 248 -11.55 -7.52 -2.80
C GLN A 248 -11.00 -6.28 -3.49
N TYR A 249 -9.66 -6.25 -3.57
CA TYR A 249 -8.85 -5.39 -4.43
C TYR A 249 -8.87 -5.85 -5.91
N ALA A 250 -9.20 -7.12 -6.19
CA ALA A 250 -9.15 -7.73 -7.53
C ALA A 250 -10.52 -7.84 -8.23
N GLY A 251 -11.55 -7.16 -7.72
CA GLY A 251 -12.89 -7.11 -8.34
C GLY A 251 -13.56 -8.48 -8.46
N THR A 252 -14.37 -8.69 -9.51
CA THR A 252 -15.16 -9.92 -9.68
C THR A 252 -14.33 -11.10 -10.17
N GLU A 253 -13.28 -10.87 -10.96
CA GLU A 253 -12.41 -11.95 -11.44
C GLU A 253 -11.60 -12.63 -10.33
N GLY A 254 -11.14 -11.86 -9.33
CA GLY A 254 -10.50 -12.42 -8.14
C GLY A 254 -11.43 -13.34 -7.35
N LYS A 255 -12.72 -13.01 -7.27
CA LYS A 255 -13.75 -13.84 -6.63
C LYS A 255 -13.93 -15.17 -7.35
N ARG A 256 -14.03 -15.15 -8.68
CA ARG A 256 -14.10 -16.37 -9.51
C ARG A 256 -12.88 -17.25 -9.27
N HIS A 257 -11.69 -16.66 -9.36
CA HIS A 257 -10.44 -17.38 -9.16
C HIS A 257 -10.39 -18.11 -7.82
N ARG A 258 -10.84 -17.49 -6.72
CA ARG A 258 -10.82 -18.12 -5.39
C ARG A 258 -11.82 -19.25 -5.22
N LEU A 259 -13.01 -19.11 -5.78
CA LEU A 259 -13.96 -20.22 -5.79
C LEU A 259 -13.42 -21.37 -6.63
N ARG A 260 -12.72 -21.09 -7.74
CA ARG A 260 -12.03 -22.12 -8.54
C ARG A 260 -10.86 -22.76 -7.79
N GLU A 261 -10.04 -21.98 -7.08
CA GLU A 261 -8.97 -22.49 -6.21
C GLU A 261 -9.51 -23.50 -5.20
N ALA A 262 -10.70 -23.24 -4.63
CA ALA A 262 -11.38 -24.16 -3.71
C ALA A 262 -12.17 -25.29 -4.41
N MET A 263 -12.19 -25.34 -5.74
CA MET A 263 -12.99 -26.26 -6.56
C MET A 263 -14.51 -26.14 -6.31
N LEU A 264 -14.96 -24.93 -5.97
CA LEU A 264 -16.35 -24.60 -5.66
C LEU A 264 -17.06 -23.81 -6.78
N PHE A 265 -16.36 -23.43 -7.84
CA PHE A 265 -16.94 -22.75 -8.99
C PHE A 265 -17.28 -23.73 -10.11
N PHE A 266 -18.46 -23.59 -10.72
CA PHE A 266 -18.91 -24.47 -11.79
C PHE A 266 -18.68 -23.86 -13.17
N ASP A 267 -17.53 -24.19 -13.75
CA ASP A 267 -17.16 -23.73 -15.08
C ASP A 267 -17.79 -24.54 -16.22
N GLN A 268 -17.82 -23.94 -17.42
CA GLN A 268 -18.21 -24.64 -18.65
C GLN A 268 -17.16 -25.70 -19.03
N PRO A 269 -17.55 -26.78 -19.74
CA PRO A 269 -16.60 -27.83 -20.16
C PRO A 269 -15.35 -27.32 -20.89
N SER A 270 -15.48 -26.25 -21.68
CA SER A 270 -14.36 -25.63 -22.42
C SER A 270 -13.27 -25.04 -21.51
N TYR A 271 -13.58 -24.74 -20.24
CA TYR A 271 -12.60 -24.29 -19.25
C TYR A 271 -11.54 -25.37 -18.97
N TYR A 272 -11.98 -26.63 -18.96
CA TYR A 272 -11.18 -27.81 -18.63
C TYR A 272 -10.51 -28.47 -19.84
N ASP A 273 -10.82 -28.03 -21.06
CA ASP A 273 -10.21 -28.53 -22.30
C ASP A 273 -9.79 -27.36 -23.21
N SER A 274 -8.66 -26.75 -22.87
CA SER A 274 -8.08 -25.66 -23.67
C SER A 274 -7.53 -26.22 -24.99
N PRO A 275 -7.79 -25.58 -26.15
CA PRO A 275 -7.35 -26.08 -27.46
C PRO A 275 -5.84 -26.35 -27.57
N GLY A 276 -5.00 -25.50 -26.96
CA GLY A 276 -3.54 -25.67 -26.92
C GLY A 276 -3.05 -26.61 -25.82
N GLY A 277 -3.94 -27.05 -24.94
CA GLY A 277 -3.59 -27.76 -23.70
C GLY A 277 -2.96 -26.84 -22.66
N PHE A 278 -2.40 -27.47 -21.64
CA PHE A 278 -1.91 -26.83 -20.43
C PHE A 278 -0.41 -26.99 -20.27
N LEU A 279 0.22 -25.97 -19.70
CA LEU A 279 1.57 -26.03 -19.17
C LEU A 279 1.49 -25.88 -17.65
N SER A 280 2.18 -26.74 -16.91
CA SER A 280 2.32 -26.64 -15.45
C SER A 280 3.78 -26.83 -15.06
N PHE A 281 4.14 -26.48 -13.82
CA PHE A 281 5.45 -26.78 -13.29
C PHE A 281 5.43 -27.00 -11.78
N LYS A 282 6.42 -27.75 -11.29
CA LYS A 282 6.65 -27.90 -9.85
C LYS A 282 7.49 -26.70 -9.36
N PRO A 283 6.99 -25.87 -8.44
CA PRO A 283 7.76 -24.76 -7.92
C PRO A 283 8.94 -25.33 -7.11
N ASN A 284 10.16 -24.94 -7.49
CA ASN A 284 11.35 -25.29 -6.74
C ASN A 284 11.66 -24.11 -5.82
N ILE A 285 11.33 -24.16 -4.53
CA ILE A 285 11.60 -23.07 -3.58
C ILE A 285 12.60 -23.57 -2.52
N PRO A 286 13.77 -22.92 -2.35
CA PRO A 286 14.71 -23.26 -1.30
C PRO A 286 14.06 -23.20 0.09
N LYS A 287 14.30 -24.22 0.92
CA LYS A 287 13.79 -24.25 2.30
C LYS A 287 14.24 -23.03 3.11
N SER A 288 15.42 -22.49 2.83
CA SER A 288 15.93 -21.28 3.50
C SER A 288 15.05 -20.06 3.24
N LEU A 289 14.58 -19.87 2.00
CA LEU A 289 13.64 -18.79 1.65
C LEU A 289 12.25 -18.99 2.26
N LEU A 290 11.90 -20.19 2.69
CA LEU A 290 10.64 -20.45 3.39
C LEU A 290 10.76 -20.33 4.91
N LEU A 291 11.83 -20.88 5.50
CA LEU A 291 11.88 -21.18 6.94
C LEU A 291 12.96 -20.42 7.71
N ASP A 292 14.01 -19.91 7.05
CA ASP A 292 15.15 -19.30 7.74
C ASP A 292 14.95 -17.78 7.91
N GLY A 293 15.55 -17.23 8.97
CA GLY A 293 15.59 -15.78 9.22
C GLY A 293 14.31 -15.18 9.79
N ALA A 294 14.34 -13.86 10.04
CA ALA A 294 13.16 -13.13 10.51
C ALA A 294 12.17 -12.89 9.36
N HIS A 295 10.88 -12.88 9.67
CA HIS A 295 9.82 -12.58 8.69
C HIS A 295 9.70 -11.07 8.51
N THR A 296 10.57 -10.52 7.67
CA THR A 296 10.60 -9.09 7.30
C THR A 296 9.98 -8.86 5.92
N VAL A 297 9.67 -7.60 5.61
CA VAL A 297 9.26 -7.16 4.26
C VAL A 297 10.29 -7.56 3.20
N GLU A 298 11.58 -7.42 3.52
CA GLU A 298 12.68 -7.85 2.65
C GLU A 298 12.62 -9.35 2.37
N SER A 299 12.59 -10.19 3.41
CA SER A 299 12.52 -11.65 3.25
C SER A 299 11.26 -12.13 2.51
N HIS A 300 10.15 -11.38 2.63
CA HIS A 300 8.94 -11.63 1.88
C HIS A 300 9.16 -11.37 0.39
N PHE A 301 9.70 -10.19 0.04
CA PHE A 301 9.96 -9.87 -1.36
C PHE A 301 11.03 -10.77 -1.97
N GLU A 302 12.04 -11.21 -1.21
CA GLU A 302 12.98 -12.24 -1.66
C GLU A 302 12.25 -13.53 -2.07
N LEU A 303 11.37 -14.05 -1.20
CA LEU A 303 10.58 -15.25 -1.49
C LEU A 303 9.63 -15.06 -2.69
N VAL A 304 8.90 -13.94 -2.74
CA VAL A 304 7.96 -13.65 -3.84
C VAL A 304 8.72 -13.46 -5.15
N ASN A 305 9.77 -12.66 -5.19
CA ASN A 305 10.58 -12.44 -6.39
C ASN A 305 11.19 -13.73 -6.91
N TYR A 306 11.63 -14.61 -6.01
CA TYR A 306 12.18 -15.91 -6.39
C TYR A 306 11.14 -16.79 -7.10
N GLN A 307 9.89 -16.80 -6.63
CA GLN A 307 8.78 -17.50 -7.30
C GLN A 307 8.39 -16.82 -8.62
N LEU A 308 8.35 -15.47 -8.64
CA LEU A 308 8.01 -14.69 -9.84
C LEU A 308 8.97 -14.93 -10.99
N LYS A 309 10.27 -15.13 -10.73
CA LYS A 309 11.24 -15.50 -11.77
C LYS A 309 10.83 -16.79 -12.49
N GLN A 310 10.45 -17.82 -11.74
CA GLN A 310 9.99 -19.09 -12.32
C GLN A 310 8.68 -18.92 -13.10
N ILE A 311 7.73 -18.12 -12.58
CA ILE A 311 6.45 -17.86 -13.25
C ILE A 311 6.64 -17.09 -14.55
N ARG A 312 7.55 -16.11 -14.59
CA ARG A 312 7.89 -15.37 -15.82
C ARG A 312 8.46 -16.30 -16.88
N THR A 313 9.36 -17.20 -16.50
CA THR A 313 9.86 -18.24 -17.39
C THR A 313 8.73 -19.14 -17.90
N ALA A 314 7.83 -19.57 -17.00
CA ALA A 314 6.68 -20.40 -17.35
C ALA A 314 5.72 -19.68 -18.32
N LEU A 315 5.43 -18.40 -18.10
CA LEU A 315 4.61 -17.57 -18.99
C LEU A 315 5.25 -17.44 -20.37
N ALA A 316 6.56 -17.23 -20.44
CA ALA A 316 7.28 -17.15 -21.71
C ALA A 316 7.18 -18.47 -22.49
N VAL A 317 7.41 -19.61 -21.83
CA VAL A 317 7.30 -20.93 -22.46
C VAL A 317 5.85 -21.25 -22.84
N ALA A 318 4.88 -20.92 -21.99
CA ALA A 318 3.46 -21.10 -22.28
C ALA A 318 3.02 -20.28 -23.50
N SER A 319 3.50 -19.03 -23.60
CA SER A 319 3.27 -18.15 -24.75
C SER A 319 3.85 -18.74 -26.04
N LEU A 320 5.12 -19.19 -26.01
CA LEU A 320 5.78 -19.83 -27.15
C LEU A 320 5.02 -21.06 -27.65
N LEU A 321 4.56 -21.90 -26.73
CA LEU A 321 3.84 -23.13 -27.04
C LEU A 321 2.34 -22.93 -27.27
N LYS A 322 1.83 -21.69 -27.10
CA LYS A 322 0.39 -21.34 -27.15
C LYS A 322 -0.46 -22.19 -26.20
N ARG A 323 -0.01 -22.33 -24.96
CA ARG A 323 -0.63 -23.13 -23.91
C ARG A 323 -1.17 -22.25 -22.78
N THR A 324 -2.22 -22.73 -22.13
CA THR A 324 -2.73 -22.13 -20.90
C THR A 324 -1.81 -22.50 -19.73
N LEU A 325 -1.35 -21.52 -18.95
CA LEU A 325 -0.49 -21.76 -17.79
C LEU A 325 -1.32 -22.16 -16.57
N VAL A 326 -1.09 -23.35 -16.01
CA VAL A 326 -1.55 -23.69 -14.65
C VAL A 326 -0.55 -23.07 -13.67
N MET A 327 -1.00 -22.08 -12.93
CA MET A 327 -0.17 -21.35 -11.96
C MET A 327 0.28 -22.27 -10.81
N PRO A 328 1.49 -22.11 -10.26
CA PRO A 328 1.89 -22.87 -9.09
C PRO A 328 1.23 -22.33 -7.82
N PRO A 329 1.18 -23.10 -6.72
CA PRO A 329 0.88 -22.53 -5.41
C PRO A 329 1.92 -21.47 -5.04
N LEU A 330 1.46 -20.32 -4.55
CA LEU A 330 2.32 -19.21 -4.11
C LEU A 330 2.48 -19.20 -2.59
N TRP A 331 3.71 -19.00 -2.14
CA TRP A 331 4.05 -18.88 -0.74
C TRP A 331 4.38 -17.44 -0.36
N CYS A 332 3.81 -16.98 0.74
CA CYS A 332 4.06 -15.65 1.29
C CYS A 332 4.51 -15.72 2.75
N ARG A 333 5.45 -14.83 3.11
CA ARG A 333 5.88 -14.58 4.50
C ARG A 333 5.11 -13.46 5.18
N LEU A 334 4.30 -12.71 4.44
CA LEU A 334 3.49 -11.59 4.94
C LEU A 334 2.14 -11.63 4.20
N ASP A 335 1.08 -11.22 4.86
CA ASP A 335 -0.22 -10.99 4.22
C ASP A 335 -0.23 -9.64 3.49
N ARG A 336 -1.14 -9.48 2.51
CA ARG A 336 -1.30 -8.28 1.66
C ARG A 336 -1.60 -6.99 2.46
N MET A 337 -1.92 -7.11 3.75
CA MET A 337 -2.06 -5.96 4.66
C MET A 337 -0.71 -5.45 5.21
N TRP A 338 0.42 -6.08 4.85
CA TRP A 338 1.81 -5.64 5.08
C TRP A 338 2.22 -5.29 6.52
N PHE A 339 1.48 -5.75 7.53
CA PHE A 339 1.90 -5.60 8.93
C PHE A 339 2.97 -6.64 9.28
N GLY A 340 4.13 -6.19 9.78
CA GLY A 340 5.15 -7.09 10.31
C GLY A 340 4.65 -7.79 11.57
N HIS A 341 4.75 -9.12 11.62
CA HIS A 341 4.28 -9.95 12.73
C HIS A 341 5.34 -10.98 13.17
N PRO A 342 5.27 -11.53 14.39
CA PRO A 342 6.29 -12.43 14.94
C PRO A 342 6.21 -13.89 14.41
N GLY A 343 5.71 -14.11 13.20
CA GLY A 343 5.53 -15.44 12.57
C GLY A 343 4.12 -16.03 12.70
N ILE A 344 3.23 -15.34 13.41
CA ILE A 344 1.78 -15.56 13.45
C ILE A 344 1.16 -14.19 13.19
N LEU A 345 0.26 -14.09 12.21
CA LEU A 345 -0.45 -12.84 11.94
C LEU A 345 -1.35 -12.53 13.14
N GLU A 346 -1.10 -11.41 13.81
CA GLU A 346 -1.78 -11.03 15.05
C GLU A 346 -3.30 -11.12 14.89
N GLY A 347 -3.94 -11.85 15.79
CA GLY A 347 -5.37 -12.14 15.74
C GLY A 347 -5.75 -13.40 14.95
N THR A 348 -4.92 -13.92 14.06
CA THR A 348 -5.24 -15.16 13.32
C THR A 348 -4.59 -16.40 13.93
N MET A 349 -5.03 -17.58 13.50
CA MET A 349 -4.37 -18.86 13.80
C MET A 349 -3.37 -19.29 12.71
N THR A 350 -3.06 -18.42 11.75
CA THR A 350 -2.23 -18.75 10.59
C THR A 350 -0.75 -18.73 10.93
N ARG A 351 -0.07 -19.84 10.62
CA ARG A 351 1.38 -19.96 10.70
C ARG A 351 2.03 -19.69 9.36
N GLN A 352 3.23 -19.13 9.42
CA GLN A 352 3.98 -18.74 8.24
C GLN A 352 5.18 -19.64 7.97
N PRO A 353 5.66 -19.72 6.72
CA PRO A 353 5.04 -19.14 5.52
C PRO A 353 3.71 -19.84 5.19
N PHE A 354 2.81 -19.16 4.49
CA PHE A 354 1.49 -19.69 4.14
C PHE A 354 1.25 -19.61 2.63
N LEU A 355 0.31 -20.41 2.14
CA LEU A 355 -0.18 -20.29 0.77
C LEU A 355 -1.00 -19.02 0.62
N CYS A 356 -0.47 -18.04 -0.10
CA CYS A 356 -1.19 -16.80 -0.37
C CYS A 356 -2.04 -16.92 -1.63
N PRO A 357 -3.28 -16.41 -1.61
CA PRO A 357 -4.10 -16.25 -2.81
C PRO A 357 -3.30 -15.55 -3.92
N MET A 358 -3.51 -15.98 -5.17
CA MET A 358 -2.77 -15.42 -6.30
C MET A 358 -2.95 -13.90 -6.45
N ASP A 359 -4.14 -13.41 -6.10
CA ASP A 359 -4.44 -11.98 -6.14
C ASP A 359 -3.69 -11.17 -5.07
N HIS A 360 -2.94 -11.78 -4.15
CA HIS A 360 -1.99 -11.05 -3.29
C HIS A 360 -0.78 -10.54 -4.04
N VAL A 361 -0.36 -11.31 -5.05
CA VAL A 361 0.88 -11.07 -5.80
C VAL A 361 0.57 -10.47 -7.17
N PHE A 362 -0.56 -10.85 -7.75
CA PHE A 362 -0.95 -10.47 -9.10
C PHE A 362 -2.26 -9.69 -9.14
N GLU A 363 -2.34 -8.71 -10.03
CA GLU A 363 -3.61 -8.08 -10.38
C GLU A 363 -4.38 -8.98 -11.36
N VAL A 364 -5.05 -10.01 -10.82
CA VAL A 364 -5.73 -11.09 -11.58
C VAL A 364 -6.71 -10.53 -12.62
N HIS A 365 -7.46 -9.48 -12.28
CA HIS A 365 -8.38 -8.82 -13.21
C HIS A 365 -7.67 -8.23 -14.43
N VAL A 366 -6.47 -7.67 -14.25
CA VAL A 366 -5.67 -7.12 -15.35
C VAL A 366 -5.11 -8.25 -16.21
N MET A 367 -4.64 -9.33 -15.59
CA MET A 367 -4.09 -10.49 -16.31
C MET A 367 -5.14 -11.20 -17.19
N LEU A 368 -6.41 -11.19 -16.79
CA LEU A 368 -7.52 -11.78 -17.55
C LEU A 368 -8.13 -10.83 -18.59
N LYS A 369 -7.70 -9.56 -18.62
CA LYS A 369 -8.21 -8.59 -19.58
C LYS A 369 -7.51 -8.78 -20.93
N ASP A 370 -8.28 -8.68 -21.99
CA ASP A 370 -7.71 -8.51 -23.33
C ASP A 370 -7.02 -7.15 -23.41
N LEU A 371 -5.69 -7.17 -23.45
CA LEU A 371 -4.84 -6.00 -23.60
C LEU A 371 -4.31 -5.92 -25.03
N PRO A 372 -3.99 -4.71 -25.55
CA PRO A 372 -3.43 -4.55 -26.88
C PRO A 372 -2.20 -5.43 -27.08
N LYS A 373 -2.26 -6.33 -28.07
CA LYS A 373 -1.20 -7.30 -28.33
C LYS A 373 0.12 -6.63 -28.70
N GLU A 374 0.02 -5.47 -29.33
CA GLU A 374 1.15 -4.66 -29.77
C GLU A 374 1.96 -4.11 -28.58
N GLU A 375 1.31 -3.86 -27.44
CA GLU A 375 1.93 -3.29 -26.23
C GLU A 375 2.28 -4.38 -25.21
N PHE A 376 1.40 -5.37 -25.00
CA PHE A 376 1.52 -6.34 -23.92
C PHE A 376 1.88 -7.76 -24.39
N GLY A 377 2.03 -7.97 -25.69
CA GLY A 377 2.25 -9.29 -26.28
C GLY A 377 0.97 -10.13 -26.39
N PRO A 378 1.07 -11.38 -26.86
CA PRO A 378 -0.09 -12.26 -26.95
C PRO A 378 -0.68 -12.53 -25.55
N HIS A 379 -2.01 -12.55 -25.46
CA HIS A 379 -2.70 -12.95 -24.24
C HIS A 379 -2.32 -14.40 -23.87
N ILE A 380 -2.06 -14.62 -22.58
CA ILE A 380 -1.71 -15.93 -22.04
C ILE A 380 -2.77 -16.28 -21.00
N ASP A 381 -3.65 -17.22 -21.35
CA ASP A 381 -4.60 -17.76 -20.38
C ASP A 381 -3.88 -18.44 -19.22
N PHE A 382 -4.47 -18.38 -18.03
CA PHE A 382 -4.01 -19.14 -16.88
C PHE A 382 -5.14 -19.89 -16.15
N ARG A 383 -4.75 -20.81 -15.27
CA ARG A 383 -5.62 -21.55 -14.35
C ARG A 383 -5.03 -21.51 -12.94
N GLU A 384 -5.90 -21.62 -11.94
CA GLU A 384 -5.54 -21.78 -10.53
C GLU A 384 -4.68 -23.03 -10.29
N TYR A 385 -3.92 -23.03 -9.19
CA TYR A 385 -3.01 -24.13 -8.89
C TYR A 385 -3.70 -25.47 -8.60
N SER A 386 -4.95 -25.45 -8.12
CA SER A 386 -5.75 -26.64 -7.85
C SER A 386 -6.43 -27.22 -9.10
N PHE A 387 -6.27 -26.58 -10.27
CA PHE A 387 -6.96 -26.96 -11.50
C PHE A 387 -6.75 -28.44 -11.88
N LEU A 388 -5.52 -28.95 -11.76
CA LEU A 388 -5.20 -30.35 -12.10
C LEU A 388 -5.82 -31.36 -11.13
N GLU A 389 -6.12 -30.93 -9.91
CA GLU A 389 -6.78 -31.72 -8.87
C GLU A 389 -8.31 -31.67 -9.00
N ASN A 390 -8.85 -30.69 -9.74
CA ASN A 390 -10.28 -30.49 -9.89
C ASN A 390 -10.98 -31.78 -10.39
N PRO A 391 -12.02 -32.27 -9.69
CA PRO A 391 -12.79 -33.45 -10.11
C PRO A 391 -13.47 -33.29 -11.46
N SER A 392 -13.76 -32.05 -11.87
CA SER A 392 -14.41 -31.73 -13.15
C SER A 392 -13.46 -31.81 -14.35
N LEU A 393 -12.14 -31.85 -14.12
CA LEU A 393 -11.15 -31.98 -15.19
C LEU A 393 -11.24 -33.40 -15.80
N PRO A 394 -11.59 -33.54 -17.09
CA PRO A 394 -11.80 -34.85 -17.71
C PRO A 394 -10.59 -35.77 -17.62
N LYS A 395 -10.84 -37.07 -17.46
CA LYS A 395 -9.78 -38.06 -17.31
C LYS A 395 -8.91 -38.14 -18.56
N GLU A 396 -9.51 -37.95 -19.73
CA GLU A 396 -8.83 -37.93 -21.03
C GLU A 396 -7.80 -36.79 -21.14
N VAL A 397 -8.04 -35.67 -20.45
CA VAL A 397 -7.10 -34.55 -20.35
C VAL A 397 -5.97 -34.89 -19.37
N LYS A 398 -6.29 -35.48 -18.21
CA LYS A 398 -5.31 -35.89 -17.19
C LYS A 398 -4.36 -37.00 -17.66
N ASP A 399 -4.88 -37.98 -18.39
CA ASP A 399 -4.12 -39.16 -18.83
C ASP A 399 -3.10 -38.81 -19.94
N LEU A 400 -3.23 -37.65 -20.60
CA LEU A 400 -2.31 -37.16 -21.65
C LEU A 400 -1.29 -36.17 -21.06
N LEU A 401 -0.44 -36.66 -20.16
CA LEU A 401 0.61 -35.89 -19.48
C LEU A 401 2.02 -36.25 -19.99
N LEU A 402 2.83 -35.21 -20.26
CA LEU A 402 4.26 -35.28 -20.54
C LEU A 402 5.02 -34.62 -19.38
N ASP A 403 5.86 -35.40 -18.69
CA ASP A 403 6.78 -34.89 -17.65
C ASP A 403 8.07 -34.41 -18.32
N VAL A 404 8.43 -33.15 -18.12
CA VAL A 404 9.62 -32.52 -18.68
C VAL A 404 10.62 -32.29 -17.57
N GLN A 405 11.71 -33.05 -17.59
CA GLN A 405 12.79 -32.97 -16.62
C GLN A 405 13.97 -32.18 -17.17
N LEU A 406 14.45 -31.20 -16.42
CA LEU A 406 15.68 -30.48 -16.78
C LEU A 406 16.89 -31.39 -16.58
N CYS A 407 17.83 -31.37 -17.52
CA CYS A 407 19.04 -32.17 -17.42
C CYS A 407 19.93 -31.75 -16.24
N ASP A 408 20.54 -32.73 -15.60
CA ASP A 408 21.69 -32.54 -14.72
C ASP A 408 22.93 -32.16 -15.54
N GLU A 409 23.81 -31.33 -14.97
CA GLU A 409 25.05 -30.82 -15.59
C GLU A 409 26.01 -31.94 -16.05
N HIS A 410 25.77 -33.19 -15.67
CA HIS A 410 26.63 -34.35 -15.95
C HIS A 410 25.97 -35.45 -16.80
N SER A 411 24.74 -35.23 -17.29
CA SER A 411 24.03 -36.21 -18.12
C SER A 411 24.48 -36.16 -19.59
N SER A 412 24.97 -37.28 -20.12
CA SER A 412 25.31 -37.44 -21.55
C SER A 412 24.10 -37.70 -22.46
N ARG A 413 22.89 -37.85 -21.90
CA ARG A 413 21.62 -38.02 -22.63
C ARG A 413 20.68 -36.86 -22.28
N CYS A 414 20.81 -35.73 -22.97
CA CYS A 414 20.05 -34.51 -22.66
C CYS A 414 19.05 -34.12 -23.77
N SER A 415 18.58 -35.09 -24.55
CA SER A 415 17.58 -34.85 -25.60
C SER A 415 16.95 -36.18 -26.01
N GLY A 416 15.84 -36.55 -25.37
CA GLY A 416 15.15 -37.81 -25.66
C GLY A 416 13.97 -38.07 -24.74
N VAL A 417 13.08 -38.95 -25.20
CA VAL A 417 11.95 -39.48 -24.41
C VAL A 417 12.39 -40.77 -23.75
N ASP A 418 12.15 -40.90 -22.46
CA ASP A 418 12.14 -42.20 -21.80
C ASP A 418 10.68 -42.62 -21.59
N GLU A 419 10.27 -43.68 -22.30
CA GLU A 419 8.94 -44.26 -22.20
C GLU A 419 8.95 -45.26 -21.03
N THR A 420 8.65 -44.77 -19.83
CA THR A 420 8.32 -45.63 -18.68
C THR A 420 6.82 -45.55 -18.39
N ASP A 421 6.23 -46.65 -17.90
CA ASP A 421 4.78 -46.91 -17.82
C ASP A 421 3.85 -45.68 -17.75
N LYS A 422 2.96 -45.55 -18.75
CA LYS A 422 1.90 -44.51 -18.92
C LYS A 422 2.33 -43.02 -18.85
N HIS A 423 3.54 -42.70 -18.41
CA HIS A 423 4.06 -41.35 -18.28
C HIS A 423 5.26 -41.14 -19.20
N ARG A 424 5.07 -40.33 -20.24
CA ARG A 424 6.19 -39.92 -21.09
C ARG A 424 7.05 -38.95 -20.31
N SER A 425 8.31 -39.30 -20.09
CA SER A 425 9.31 -38.40 -19.50
C SER A 425 10.24 -37.88 -20.58
N PHE A 426 10.54 -36.59 -20.57
CA PHE A 426 11.34 -35.91 -21.59
C PHE A 426 12.44 -35.09 -20.93
N LEU A 427 13.69 -35.31 -21.35
CA LEU A 427 14.84 -34.56 -20.84
C LEU A 427 15.10 -33.32 -21.68
N LEU A 428 15.06 -32.15 -21.02
CA LEU A 428 15.25 -30.83 -21.63
C LEU A 428 16.57 -30.20 -21.15
N PRO A 429 17.42 -29.68 -22.06
CA PRO A 429 18.58 -28.89 -21.69
C PRO A 429 18.21 -27.62 -20.92
N ARG A 430 19.00 -27.29 -19.89
CA ARG A 430 18.93 -25.98 -19.25
C ARG A 430 19.27 -24.86 -20.23
N ASN A 431 18.71 -23.68 -19.99
CA ASN A 431 18.84 -22.47 -20.79
C ASN A 431 18.53 -22.70 -22.27
N SER A 432 17.52 -23.53 -22.56
CA SER A 432 17.08 -23.79 -23.93
C SER A 432 16.63 -22.48 -24.59
N THR A 433 16.98 -22.30 -25.87
CA THR A 433 16.55 -21.16 -26.69
C THR A 433 15.12 -21.37 -27.19
N GLU A 434 14.53 -20.33 -27.77
CA GLU A 434 13.19 -20.39 -28.38
C GLU A 434 13.12 -21.48 -29.45
N GLU A 435 14.06 -21.45 -30.41
CA GLU A 435 14.16 -22.44 -31.49
C GLU A 435 14.29 -23.86 -30.91
N LYS A 436 15.15 -24.04 -29.91
CA LYS A 436 15.37 -25.35 -29.28
C LYS A 436 14.11 -25.87 -28.59
N LEU A 437 13.39 -25.03 -27.85
CA LEU A 437 12.14 -25.41 -27.20
C LEU A 437 11.07 -25.80 -28.21
N LEU A 438 10.90 -25.01 -29.27
CA LEU A 438 9.94 -25.30 -30.33
C LEU A 438 10.28 -26.59 -31.06
N ASP A 439 11.54 -26.80 -31.42
CA ASP A 439 12.01 -28.02 -32.08
C ASP A 439 11.76 -29.27 -31.23
N LEU A 440 12.06 -29.18 -29.93
CA LEU A 440 11.94 -30.31 -29.02
C LEU A 440 10.50 -30.62 -28.58
N LEU A 441 9.65 -29.59 -28.43
CA LEU A 441 8.30 -29.75 -27.88
C LEU A 441 7.19 -29.72 -28.94
N SER A 442 7.43 -29.25 -30.16
CA SER A 442 6.44 -29.25 -31.24
C SER A 442 5.86 -30.63 -31.58
N PRO A 443 6.58 -31.78 -31.46
CA PRO A 443 6.00 -33.10 -31.67
C PRO A 443 4.91 -33.46 -30.64
N TYR A 444 4.87 -32.77 -29.49
CA TYR A 444 3.92 -33.00 -28.40
C TYR A 444 2.77 -31.99 -28.37
N LYS A 445 2.48 -31.33 -29.49
CA LYS A 445 1.35 -30.39 -29.60
C LYS A 445 0.00 -31.00 -29.16
N ASP A 446 -0.19 -32.31 -29.36
CA ASP A 446 -1.44 -33.02 -29.04
C ASP A 446 -1.49 -33.52 -27.58
N VAL A 447 -0.38 -33.42 -26.83
CA VAL A 447 -0.36 -33.69 -25.39
C VAL A 447 -1.15 -32.61 -24.67
N LYS A 448 -2.02 -33.01 -23.75
CA LYS A 448 -2.91 -32.08 -23.05
C LYS A 448 -2.24 -31.38 -21.87
N ILE A 449 -1.30 -32.03 -21.18
CA ILE A 449 -0.57 -31.42 -20.06
C ILE A 449 0.94 -31.62 -20.26
N ILE A 450 1.69 -30.51 -20.35
CA ILE A 450 3.14 -30.52 -20.24
C ILE A 450 3.50 -30.04 -18.84
N GLN A 451 4.11 -30.89 -18.03
CA GLN A 451 4.52 -30.57 -16.66
C GLN A 451 6.04 -30.48 -16.57
N PHE A 452 6.57 -29.32 -16.25
CA PHE A 452 8.00 -29.14 -16.00
C PHE A 452 8.36 -29.50 -14.56
N SER A 453 9.47 -30.21 -14.37
CA SER A 453 10.01 -30.49 -13.04
C SER A 453 10.54 -29.25 -12.32
N SER A 454 10.92 -28.22 -13.08
CA SER A 454 11.36 -26.90 -12.61
C SER A 454 11.33 -25.91 -13.78
N MET A 455 11.09 -24.63 -13.48
CA MET A 455 11.24 -23.53 -14.43
C MET A 455 12.54 -22.72 -14.23
N VAL A 456 13.31 -23.05 -13.20
CA VAL A 456 14.65 -22.49 -12.99
C VAL A 456 15.54 -22.93 -14.15
N ASP A 457 16.08 -21.97 -14.90
CA ASP A 457 16.93 -22.20 -16.07
C ASP A 457 16.28 -23.05 -17.17
N ALA A 458 14.95 -23.11 -17.27
CA ALA A 458 14.29 -23.89 -18.34
C ALA A 458 14.39 -23.21 -19.72
N PHE A 459 14.38 -21.87 -19.75
CA PHE A 459 14.35 -21.06 -20.96
C PHE A 459 15.29 -19.85 -20.81
N GLY A 460 16.18 -19.67 -21.79
CA GLY A 460 17.19 -18.61 -21.79
C GLY A 460 16.67 -17.21 -22.20
N GLY A 461 15.38 -17.09 -22.53
CA GLY A 461 14.76 -15.85 -23.00
C GLY A 461 14.60 -15.78 -24.53
N PHE A 462 13.90 -14.75 -25.01
CA PHE A 462 13.70 -14.47 -26.42
C PHE A 462 14.93 -13.78 -27.00
N ALA A 463 15.53 -14.34 -28.04
CA ALA A 463 16.86 -13.94 -28.51
C ALA A 463 16.95 -12.58 -29.24
N ASP A 464 15.85 -11.82 -29.40
CA ASP A 464 15.86 -10.55 -30.16
C ASP A 464 15.02 -9.40 -29.56
N ALA A 465 14.71 -9.43 -28.26
CA ALA A 465 14.16 -8.27 -27.56
C ALA A 465 15.22 -7.72 -26.60
N VAL A 466 15.89 -6.63 -26.99
CA VAL A 466 16.67 -5.80 -26.05
C VAL A 466 15.68 -5.10 -25.13
N ILE A 467 15.21 -5.83 -24.12
CA ILE A 467 14.89 -5.30 -22.82
C ILE A 467 16.08 -5.74 -21.97
N LEU A 468 16.95 -4.80 -21.61
CA LEU A 468 17.93 -5.00 -20.54
C LEU A 468 17.15 -5.12 -19.22
N ASN A 469 16.50 -6.26 -19.02
CA ASN A 469 15.92 -6.64 -17.74
C ASN A 469 17.08 -6.90 -16.79
N SER A 470 17.32 -5.93 -15.91
CA SER A 470 17.81 -6.08 -14.53
C SER A 470 18.46 -7.43 -14.20
N ILE A 471 19.66 -7.64 -14.76
CA ILE A 471 20.67 -8.48 -14.13
C ILE A 471 21.12 -7.67 -12.92
N THR A 472 20.67 -8.06 -11.73
CA THR A 472 21.04 -7.43 -10.46
C THR A 472 22.48 -7.80 -10.10
N ASP A 473 23.47 -7.29 -10.85
CA ASP A 473 24.88 -7.15 -10.43
C ASP A 473 25.77 -6.41 -11.48
N ILE A 474 25.20 -5.55 -12.34
CA ILE A 474 26.03 -4.89 -13.38
C ILE A 474 26.93 -3.86 -12.72
N SER A 475 28.24 -3.98 -12.93
CA SER A 475 29.26 -3.03 -12.48
C SER A 475 30.01 -2.40 -13.65
N GLY A 476 30.72 -1.30 -13.41
CA GLY A 476 31.47 -0.58 -14.44
C GLY A 476 30.95 0.84 -14.66
N VAL A 477 31.14 1.40 -15.85
CA VAL A 477 30.66 2.74 -16.22
C VAL A 477 29.63 2.66 -17.35
N ILE A 478 28.72 3.63 -17.46
CA ILE A 478 27.84 3.75 -18.62
C ILE A 478 28.71 4.24 -19.81
N PRO A 479 28.88 3.44 -20.88
CA PRO A 479 29.79 3.80 -21.96
C PRO A 479 29.19 4.89 -22.85
N ASP A 480 30.04 5.80 -23.37
CA ASP A 480 29.62 6.85 -24.31
C ASP A 480 28.93 6.30 -25.57
N SER A 481 29.22 5.05 -25.95
CA SER A 481 28.56 4.39 -27.09
C SER A 481 27.06 4.16 -26.89
N ILE A 482 26.53 4.29 -25.66
CA ILE A 482 25.09 4.18 -25.40
C ILE A 482 24.29 5.15 -26.27
N GLY A 483 24.84 6.34 -26.54
CA GLY A 483 24.22 7.36 -27.39
C GLY A 483 24.08 6.98 -28.87
N LYS A 484 24.56 5.80 -29.30
CA LYS A 484 24.34 5.26 -30.65
C LYS A 484 23.03 4.47 -30.77
N LEU A 485 22.36 4.19 -29.67
CA LEU A 485 21.09 3.45 -29.63
C LEU A 485 19.90 4.37 -29.94
N GLU A 486 19.91 5.05 -31.08
CA GLU A 486 18.99 6.15 -31.42
C GLU A 486 17.50 5.74 -31.45
N ASN A 487 17.21 4.44 -31.55
CA ASN A 487 15.84 3.90 -31.51
C ASN A 487 15.36 3.51 -30.11
N LEU A 488 16.18 3.69 -29.07
CA LEU A 488 15.85 3.29 -27.72
C LEU A 488 14.73 4.17 -27.15
N THR A 489 13.65 3.52 -26.68
CA THR A 489 12.48 4.19 -26.10
C THR A 489 12.47 4.14 -24.58
N GLU A 490 13.04 3.11 -23.98
CA GLU A 490 13.14 2.99 -22.53
C GLU A 490 14.53 2.46 -22.14
N LEU A 491 15.16 3.06 -21.13
CA LEU A 491 16.44 2.64 -20.58
C LEU A 491 16.34 2.55 -19.06
N HIS A 492 16.40 1.33 -18.54
CA HIS A 492 16.33 1.04 -17.11
C HIS A 492 17.64 0.41 -16.64
N LEU A 493 18.37 1.11 -15.77
CA LEU A 493 19.67 0.74 -15.22
C LEU A 493 19.65 0.63 -13.69
N ASP A 494 18.47 0.59 -13.10
CA ASP A 494 18.24 0.65 -11.65
C ASP A 494 18.86 -0.52 -10.89
N ASN A 495 19.24 -0.26 -9.64
CA ASN A 495 19.70 -1.27 -8.67
C ASN A 495 20.91 -2.07 -9.19
N ASN A 496 21.96 -1.33 -9.58
CA ASN A 496 23.22 -1.89 -10.08
C ASN A 496 24.41 -1.26 -9.34
N ASN A 497 25.62 -1.68 -9.70
CA ASN A 497 26.87 -1.17 -9.17
C ASN A 497 27.59 -0.26 -10.20
N LEU A 498 26.82 0.42 -11.07
CA LEU A 498 27.36 1.33 -12.09
C LEU A 498 27.97 2.56 -11.43
N SER A 499 29.07 3.03 -11.98
CA SER A 499 29.90 4.10 -11.45
C SER A 499 30.32 5.07 -12.55
N GLY A 500 31.06 6.11 -12.21
CA GLY A 500 31.50 7.11 -13.18
C GLY A 500 30.40 8.13 -13.49
N LEU A 501 30.49 8.78 -14.65
CA LEU A 501 29.61 9.89 -15.03
C LEU A 501 28.42 9.39 -15.84
N VAL A 502 27.32 10.14 -15.80
CA VAL A 502 26.27 10.03 -16.82
C VAL A 502 26.84 10.56 -18.15
N PRO A 503 26.93 9.76 -19.22
CA PRO A 503 27.58 10.17 -20.45
C PRO A 503 26.76 11.23 -21.18
N SER A 504 27.42 12.28 -21.65
CA SER A 504 26.76 13.36 -22.40
C SER A 504 26.08 12.87 -23.70
N SER A 505 26.58 11.78 -24.28
CA SER A 505 26.01 11.13 -25.46
C SER A 505 24.62 10.53 -25.21
N GLY A 506 24.21 10.31 -23.95
CA GLY A 506 22.84 9.92 -23.61
C GLY A 506 21.80 10.92 -24.12
N GLY A 507 22.17 12.20 -24.28
CA GLY A 507 21.32 13.22 -24.90
C GLY A 507 21.05 13.04 -26.40
N ASN A 508 21.68 12.06 -27.06
CA ASN A 508 21.39 11.70 -28.46
C ASN A 508 20.20 10.72 -28.59
N LEU A 509 19.71 10.16 -27.48
CA LEU A 509 18.61 9.18 -27.45
C LEU A 509 17.25 9.89 -27.55
N THR A 510 17.02 10.68 -28.60
CA THR A 510 15.90 11.63 -28.67
C THR A 510 14.50 10.98 -28.64
N ARG A 511 14.39 9.67 -28.88
CA ARG A 511 13.15 8.88 -28.80
C ARG A 511 12.85 8.30 -27.42
N LEU A 512 13.71 8.57 -26.44
CA LEU A 512 13.61 8.00 -25.11
C LEU A 512 12.42 8.60 -24.34
N LEU A 513 11.52 7.74 -23.89
CA LEU A 513 10.35 8.04 -23.08
C LEU A 513 10.67 7.88 -21.58
N LYS A 514 11.43 6.85 -21.20
CA LYS A 514 11.80 6.59 -19.81
C LYS A 514 13.30 6.37 -19.67
N LEU A 515 13.90 7.07 -18.71
CA LEU A 515 15.29 6.93 -18.33
C LEU A 515 15.40 6.76 -16.82
N SER A 516 15.86 5.61 -16.37
CA SER A 516 16.10 5.35 -14.96
C SER A 516 17.47 4.69 -14.72
N ALA A 517 18.18 5.16 -13.70
CA ALA A 517 19.45 4.62 -13.24
C ALA A 517 19.57 4.79 -11.71
N SER A 518 18.44 4.62 -11.01
CA SER A 518 18.38 4.74 -9.55
C SER A 518 19.25 3.70 -8.84
N SER A 519 19.64 3.97 -7.60
CA SER A 519 20.36 3.01 -6.74
C SER A 519 21.62 2.47 -7.41
N ASN A 520 22.54 3.37 -7.75
CA ASN A 520 23.85 3.10 -8.36
C ASN A 520 24.93 3.98 -7.68
N ASN A 521 26.17 3.91 -8.19
CA ASN A 521 27.30 4.74 -7.76
C ASN A 521 27.66 5.84 -8.77
N LEU A 522 26.70 6.34 -9.56
CA LEU A 522 26.94 7.38 -10.56
C LEU A 522 27.29 8.70 -9.87
N GLY A 523 28.28 9.42 -10.38
CA GLY A 523 28.76 10.66 -9.81
C GLY A 523 28.93 11.79 -10.84
N GLY A 524 29.41 12.92 -10.36
CA GLY A 524 29.58 14.13 -11.18
C GLY A 524 28.25 14.85 -11.48
N SER A 525 28.30 15.82 -12.38
CA SER A 525 27.13 16.65 -12.71
C SER A 525 26.20 15.98 -13.71
N ILE A 526 24.91 16.29 -13.62
CA ILE A 526 23.91 15.91 -14.61
C ILE A 526 24.25 16.62 -15.94
N PRO A 527 24.41 15.90 -17.06
CA PRO A 527 24.73 16.51 -18.35
C PRO A 527 23.58 17.37 -18.89
N ARG A 528 23.89 18.61 -19.30
CA ARG A 528 22.94 19.51 -19.98
C ARG A 528 22.31 18.91 -21.23
N SER A 529 23.03 18.00 -21.90
CA SER A 529 22.57 17.35 -23.13
C SER A 529 21.31 16.50 -22.93
N LEU A 530 21.00 16.07 -21.69
CA LEU A 530 19.76 15.35 -21.40
C LEU A 530 18.51 16.22 -21.62
N GLY A 531 18.63 17.55 -21.62
CA GLY A 531 17.54 18.45 -22.01
C GLY A 531 17.14 18.36 -23.48
N LYS A 532 17.83 17.56 -24.30
CA LYS A 532 17.44 17.27 -25.70
C LYS A 532 16.42 16.14 -25.83
N LEU A 533 16.13 15.41 -24.75
CA LEU A 533 15.24 14.25 -24.76
C LEU A 533 13.77 14.70 -24.76
N SER A 534 13.32 15.30 -25.87
CA SER A 534 12.04 16.01 -25.96
C SER A 534 10.81 15.13 -25.72
N ASP A 535 10.93 13.81 -25.82
CA ASP A 535 9.82 12.87 -25.66
C ASP A 535 9.82 12.22 -24.26
N LEU A 536 10.76 12.58 -23.38
CA LEU A 536 10.96 11.96 -22.08
C LEU A 536 9.82 12.27 -21.12
N ILE A 537 9.12 11.24 -20.66
CA ILE A 537 8.00 11.34 -19.71
C ILE A 537 8.42 11.04 -18.26
N SER A 538 9.53 10.32 -18.08
CA SER A 538 10.04 9.90 -16.76
C SER A 538 11.57 9.91 -16.70
N LEU A 539 12.13 10.57 -15.69
CA LEU A 539 13.56 10.61 -15.39
C LEU A 539 13.80 10.28 -13.91
N ASP A 540 14.58 9.23 -13.64
CA ASP A 540 14.96 8.82 -12.29
C ASP A 540 16.47 8.55 -12.17
N PHE A 541 17.16 9.41 -11.42
CA PHE A 541 18.55 9.22 -11.01
C PHE A 541 18.72 9.23 -9.50
N SER A 542 17.67 8.85 -8.77
CA SER A 542 17.68 8.83 -7.31
C SER A 542 18.75 7.89 -6.74
N SER A 543 19.16 8.12 -5.49
CA SER A 543 20.10 7.26 -4.76
C SER A 543 21.41 7.00 -5.52
N ASN A 544 22.13 8.08 -5.83
CA ASN A 544 23.44 8.09 -6.49
C ASN A 544 24.39 9.09 -5.80
N TYR A 545 25.55 9.35 -6.39
CA TYR A 545 26.54 10.35 -5.93
C TYR A 545 26.61 11.59 -6.84
N LEU A 546 25.52 11.92 -7.56
CA LEU A 546 25.49 13.08 -8.46
C LEU A 546 25.65 14.38 -7.68
N ASN A 547 26.30 15.37 -8.28
CA ASN A 547 26.64 16.64 -7.62
C ASN A 547 26.52 17.85 -8.56
N GLY A 548 26.83 19.04 -8.03
CA GLY A 548 26.64 20.29 -8.76
C GLY A 548 25.17 20.70 -8.85
N SER A 549 24.86 21.66 -9.72
CA SER A 549 23.50 22.17 -9.91
C SER A 549 22.67 21.33 -10.86
N ILE A 550 21.35 21.29 -10.65
CA ILE A 550 20.41 20.73 -11.63
C ILE A 550 20.42 21.64 -12.88
N PRO A 551 20.73 21.12 -14.07
CA PRO A 551 20.72 21.92 -15.30
C PRO A 551 19.34 22.49 -15.61
N GLU A 552 19.28 23.77 -16.02
CA GLU A 552 18.04 24.44 -16.42
C GLU A 552 17.37 23.74 -17.62
N GLU A 553 18.17 23.09 -18.47
CA GLU A 553 17.71 22.34 -19.63
C GLU A 553 16.82 21.14 -19.27
N ILE A 554 16.97 20.54 -18.08
CA ILE A 554 16.07 19.47 -17.61
C ILE A 554 14.64 20.01 -17.43
N PHE A 555 14.50 21.24 -16.95
CA PHE A 555 13.20 21.88 -16.75
C PHE A 555 12.57 22.36 -18.07
N GLN A 556 13.28 22.23 -19.21
CA GLN A 556 12.72 22.52 -20.53
C GLN A 556 11.99 21.31 -21.14
N LEU A 557 12.10 20.12 -20.53
CA LEU A 557 11.44 18.89 -20.97
C LEU A 557 9.94 18.90 -20.61
N GLN A 558 9.12 19.60 -21.40
CA GLN A 558 7.67 19.73 -21.16
C GLN A 558 6.87 18.43 -21.30
N SER A 559 7.48 17.40 -21.88
CA SER A 559 6.97 16.03 -21.98
C SER A 559 7.02 15.29 -20.64
N LEU A 560 7.87 15.72 -19.69
CA LEU A 560 7.92 15.14 -18.35
C LEU A 560 6.55 15.29 -17.70
N SER A 561 5.90 14.14 -17.54
CA SER A 561 4.51 14.05 -17.11
C SER A 561 4.35 13.07 -15.96
N LEU A 562 5.20 12.05 -15.87
CA LEU A 562 5.14 11.06 -14.83
C LEU A 562 6.02 11.45 -13.63
N LEU A 563 7.34 11.52 -13.84
CA LEU A 563 8.31 11.55 -12.74
C LEU A 563 9.58 12.32 -13.09
N LEU A 564 10.02 13.17 -12.16
CA LEU A 564 11.39 13.67 -12.07
C LEU A 564 11.90 13.38 -10.65
N ASP A 565 12.71 12.33 -10.51
CA ASP A 565 13.32 11.95 -9.24
C ASP A 565 14.85 12.08 -9.30
N LEU A 566 15.37 13.00 -8.49
CA LEU A 566 16.80 13.25 -8.29
C LEU A 566 17.17 13.16 -6.79
N SER A 567 16.33 12.51 -5.99
CA SER A 567 16.50 12.40 -4.54
C SER A 567 17.76 11.61 -4.16
N HIS A 568 18.22 11.80 -2.92
CA HIS A 568 19.34 11.09 -2.32
C HIS A 568 20.62 11.15 -3.17
N ASN A 569 21.04 12.37 -3.48
CA ASN A 569 22.27 12.69 -4.20
C ASN A 569 23.04 13.79 -3.43
N SER A 570 24.05 14.39 -4.05
CA SER A 570 24.81 15.54 -3.54
C SER A 570 24.59 16.79 -4.40
N LEU A 571 23.39 16.95 -4.99
CA LEU A 571 23.05 18.11 -5.81
C LEU A 571 22.95 19.37 -4.96
N SER A 572 23.32 20.52 -5.51
CA SER A 572 23.50 21.79 -4.79
C SER A 572 23.03 22.98 -5.61
N GLY A 573 22.93 24.16 -4.99
CA GLY A 573 22.44 25.37 -5.63
C GLY A 573 20.91 25.47 -5.62
N PRO A 574 20.34 26.52 -6.24
CA PRO A 574 18.91 26.79 -6.18
C PRO A 574 18.08 25.91 -7.12
N LEU A 575 16.81 25.71 -6.76
CA LEU A 575 15.80 25.24 -7.71
C LEU A 575 15.53 26.36 -8.75
N PRO A 576 15.76 26.14 -10.06
CA PRO A 576 15.59 27.19 -11.06
C PRO A 576 14.14 27.64 -11.24
N PHE A 577 13.95 28.90 -11.67
CA PHE A 577 12.61 29.42 -11.99
C PHE A 577 11.93 28.66 -13.13
N ASP A 578 12.70 28.00 -14.00
CA ASP A 578 12.18 27.18 -15.09
C ASP A 578 11.41 25.94 -14.62
N VAL A 579 11.43 25.58 -13.32
CA VAL A 579 10.58 24.52 -12.77
C VAL A 579 9.11 24.68 -13.15
N GLY A 580 8.62 25.92 -13.26
CA GLY A 580 7.27 26.23 -13.69
C GLY A 580 6.94 25.90 -15.16
N ARG A 581 7.91 25.43 -15.96
CA ARG A 581 7.66 24.93 -17.32
C ARG A 581 7.20 23.47 -17.33
N LEU A 582 7.42 22.73 -16.24
CA LEU A 582 7.01 21.34 -16.09
C LEU A 582 5.52 21.25 -15.73
N ALA A 583 4.67 21.89 -16.54
CA ALA A 583 3.23 22.05 -16.27
C ALA A 583 2.46 20.73 -16.23
N ASN A 584 3.01 19.67 -16.84
CA ASN A 584 2.41 18.35 -16.94
C ASN A 584 2.97 17.35 -15.91
N LEU A 585 3.98 17.73 -15.10
CA LEU A 585 4.67 16.80 -14.22
C LEU A 585 3.79 16.42 -13.02
N ASN A 586 3.65 15.12 -12.77
CA ASN A 586 2.89 14.59 -11.64
C ASN A 586 3.72 14.51 -10.34
N THR A 587 4.95 13.99 -10.40
CA THR A 587 5.82 13.83 -9.22
C THR A 587 7.18 14.50 -9.39
N LEU A 588 7.53 15.37 -8.43
CA LEU A 588 8.86 15.99 -8.29
C LEU A 588 9.48 15.61 -6.95
N SER A 589 10.58 14.86 -6.99
CA SER A 589 11.33 14.43 -5.80
C SER A 589 12.77 14.89 -5.87
N LEU A 590 13.16 15.76 -4.93
CA LEU A 590 14.51 16.30 -4.79
C LEU A 590 15.07 16.07 -3.37
N SER A 591 14.43 15.20 -2.59
CA SER A 591 14.73 14.97 -1.17
C SER A 591 16.18 14.52 -0.93
N GLY A 592 16.75 14.86 0.21
CA GLY A 592 18.09 14.36 0.60
C GLY A 592 19.20 14.84 -0.33
N ASN A 593 19.28 16.15 -0.57
CA ASN A 593 20.33 16.81 -1.35
C ASN A 593 20.89 18.02 -0.58
N GLN A 594 21.69 18.85 -1.23
CA GLN A 594 22.27 20.10 -0.70
C GLN A 594 21.69 21.33 -1.43
N LEU A 595 20.45 21.24 -1.93
CA LEU A 595 19.79 22.34 -2.64
C LEU A 595 19.49 23.49 -1.68
N SER A 596 19.59 24.72 -2.15
CA SER A 596 19.49 25.92 -1.32
C SER A 596 18.67 27.03 -1.98
N GLY A 597 18.61 28.22 -1.35
CA GLY A 597 17.80 29.32 -1.86
C GLY A 597 16.29 29.16 -1.58
N GLN A 598 15.46 29.94 -2.25
CA GLN A 598 14.01 29.94 -2.06
C GLN A 598 13.32 29.01 -3.07
N ILE A 599 12.15 28.49 -2.72
CA ILE A 599 11.26 27.84 -3.70
C ILE A 599 10.76 28.93 -4.68
N PRO A 600 10.99 28.80 -6.00
CA PRO A 600 10.52 29.77 -6.98
C PRO A 600 9.00 29.89 -7.00
N THR A 601 8.48 31.11 -7.12
CA THR A 601 7.03 31.35 -7.23
C THR A 601 6.42 30.80 -8.52
N THR A 602 7.25 30.51 -9.52
CA THR A 602 6.84 29.85 -10.77
C THR A 602 6.38 28.41 -10.59
N ILE A 603 6.64 27.78 -9.43
CA ILE A 603 6.15 26.43 -9.09
C ILE A 603 4.63 26.30 -9.23
N ARG A 604 3.87 27.40 -9.05
CA ARG A 604 2.41 27.46 -9.26
C ARG A 604 1.94 26.97 -10.63
N ASN A 605 2.83 27.03 -11.63
CA ASN A 605 2.50 26.64 -13.00
C ASN A 605 2.51 25.10 -13.19
N CYS A 606 2.99 24.33 -12.20
CA CYS A 606 2.97 22.87 -12.22
C CYS A 606 1.57 22.36 -11.81
N ILE A 607 0.56 22.71 -12.60
CA ILE A 607 -0.87 22.62 -12.22
C ILE A 607 -1.38 21.19 -11.97
N VAL A 608 -0.71 20.17 -12.52
CA VAL A 608 -1.06 18.75 -12.32
C VAL A 608 -0.18 18.01 -11.31
N LEU A 609 0.72 18.72 -10.63
CA LEU A 609 1.64 18.13 -9.65
C LEU A 609 0.85 17.57 -8.45
N GLU A 610 1.04 16.28 -8.17
CA GLU A 610 0.43 15.58 -7.03
C GLU A 610 1.42 15.39 -5.87
N VAL A 611 2.71 15.25 -6.15
CA VAL A 611 3.73 14.95 -5.14
C VAL A 611 4.91 15.90 -5.29
N LEU A 612 5.20 16.65 -4.22
CA LEU A 612 6.35 17.53 -4.10
C LEU A 612 7.16 17.20 -2.85
N LEU A 613 8.33 16.59 -3.04
CA LEU A 613 9.25 16.21 -1.96
C LEU A 613 10.55 17.02 -2.08
N LEU A 614 10.77 17.91 -1.11
CA LEU A 614 11.94 18.79 -1.03
C LEU A 614 12.64 18.66 0.34
N ASP A 615 12.31 17.63 1.11
CA ASP A 615 12.83 17.43 2.46
C ASP A 615 14.32 17.12 2.49
N CYS A 616 14.95 17.31 3.66
CA CYS A 616 16.37 17.07 3.87
C CYS A 616 17.25 17.83 2.85
N ASN A 617 17.05 19.14 2.76
CA ASN A 617 17.80 20.07 1.91
C ASN A 617 18.20 21.31 2.71
N SER A 618 18.72 22.34 2.05
CA SER A 618 19.09 23.65 2.63
C SER A 618 18.23 24.80 2.08
N PHE A 619 16.97 24.54 1.70
CA PHE A 619 16.06 25.59 1.25
C PHE A 619 15.78 26.59 2.39
N GLN A 620 15.66 27.86 2.04
CA GLN A 620 15.55 28.98 2.98
C GLN A 620 14.50 30.00 2.55
N GLY A 621 14.22 30.98 3.42
CA GLY A 621 13.19 32.00 3.19
C GLY A 621 11.79 31.49 3.54
N SER A 622 10.76 32.19 3.11
CA SER A 622 9.37 31.82 3.39
C SER A 622 8.84 30.77 2.42
N ILE A 623 7.96 29.90 2.91
CA ILE A 623 7.14 29.04 2.05
C ILE A 623 6.27 29.96 1.15
N PRO A 624 6.35 29.85 -0.19
CA PRO A 624 5.66 30.77 -1.08
C PRO A 624 4.14 30.49 -1.12
N GLN A 625 3.34 31.55 -1.09
CA GLN A 625 1.87 31.48 -1.24
C GLN A 625 1.46 30.77 -2.55
N ALA A 626 2.31 30.87 -3.58
CA ALA A 626 2.17 30.23 -4.89
C ALA A 626 1.97 28.70 -4.84
N LEU A 627 2.40 28.01 -3.78
CA LEU A 627 2.11 26.57 -3.61
C LEU A 627 0.61 26.29 -3.47
N GLY A 628 -0.16 27.24 -2.95
CA GLY A 628 -1.61 27.15 -2.83
C GLY A 628 -2.35 27.05 -4.18
N ASP A 629 -1.70 27.44 -5.29
CA ASP A 629 -2.28 27.38 -6.64
C ASP A 629 -2.24 25.96 -7.24
N ILE A 630 -1.44 25.05 -6.68
CA ILE A 630 -1.28 23.68 -7.15
C ILE A 630 -2.40 22.81 -6.58
N LYS A 631 -3.62 22.98 -7.13
CA LYS A 631 -4.83 22.35 -6.59
C LYS A 631 -4.87 20.82 -6.67
N GLY A 632 -3.97 20.20 -7.44
CA GLY A 632 -3.81 18.74 -7.51
C GLY A 632 -2.90 18.13 -6.42
N LEU A 633 -2.20 18.95 -5.64
CA LEU A 633 -1.15 18.47 -4.75
C LEU A 633 -1.71 17.61 -3.61
N ARG A 634 -1.22 16.38 -3.49
CA ARG A 634 -1.59 15.37 -2.48
C ARG A 634 -0.54 15.24 -1.37
N VAL A 635 0.73 15.36 -1.71
CA VAL A 635 1.83 15.25 -0.75
C VAL A 635 2.77 16.44 -0.90
N LEU A 636 2.98 17.15 0.21
CA LEU A 636 3.97 18.22 0.32
C LEU A 636 4.90 17.93 1.50
N ASN A 637 6.17 17.67 1.21
CA ASN A 637 7.19 17.47 2.24
C ASN A 637 8.31 18.50 2.12
N LEU A 638 8.40 19.38 3.12
CA LEU A 638 9.41 20.43 3.26
C LEU A 638 10.28 20.22 4.52
N THR A 639 10.21 19.04 5.13
CA THR A 639 10.86 18.71 6.40
C THR A 639 12.37 18.87 6.35
N MET A 640 13.01 19.23 7.46
CA MET A 640 14.48 19.36 7.56
C MET A 640 15.06 20.29 6.48
N ASN A 641 14.60 21.54 6.50
CA ASN A 641 15.13 22.65 5.71
C ASN A 641 15.38 23.85 6.64
N SER A 642 15.64 25.02 6.07
CA SER A 642 15.80 26.29 6.78
C SER A 642 14.67 27.29 6.44
N PHE A 643 13.44 26.80 6.19
CA PHE A 643 12.29 27.68 5.95
C PHE A 643 11.98 28.53 7.18
N SER A 644 11.57 29.78 6.97
CA SER A 644 11.31 30.77 8.02
C SER A 644 10.05 31.59 7.70
N GLY A 645 9.59 32.42 8.64
CA GLY A 645 8.33 33.16 8.47
C GLY A 645 7.11 32.30 8.78
N VAL A 646 5.94 32.67 8.25
CA VAL A 646 4.65 32.03 8.58
C VAL A 646 4.32 30.88 7.64
N ILE A 647 3.49 29.94 8.12
CA ILE A 647 2.81 28.96 7.26
C ILE A 647 1.78 29.74 6.42
N PRO A 648 1.82 29.67 5.07
CA PRO A 648 0.86 30.37 4.21
C PRO A 648 -0.58 29.87 4.37
N ASP A 649 -1.53 30.79 4.56
CA ASP A 649 -2.97 30.44 4.60
C ASP A 649 -3.43 29.76 3.29
N ALA A 650 -2.82 30.12 2.15
CA ALA A 650 -3.12 29.52 0.84
C ALA A 650 -2.88 27.99 0.76
N LEU A 651 -2.10 27.40 1.69
CA LEU A 651 -1.98 25.94 1.78
C LEU A 651 -3.32 25.29 2.19
N GLY A 652 -4.17 26.02 2.93
CA GLY A 652 -5.52 25.58 3.29
C GLY A 652 -6.47 25.47 2.09
N ASP A 653 -6.14 26.11 0.96
CA ASP A 653 -6.95 26.08 -0.27
C ASP A 653 -6.65 24.85 -1.15
N ILE A 654 -5.74 23.97 -0.73
CA ILE A 654 -5.37 22.74 -1.45
C ILE A 654 -6.20 21.57 -0.88
N HIS A 655 -7.48 21.49 -1.25
CA HIS A 655 -8.40 20.49 -0.70
C HIS A 655 -8.05 19.03 -1.03
N SER A 656 -7.17 18.80 -2.01
CA SER A 656 -6.63 17.49 -2.40
C SER A 656 -5.48 17.03 -1.51
N LEU A 657 -4.87 17.91 -0.70
CA LEU A 657 -3.69 17.59 0.09
C LEU A 657 -4.03 16.58 1.18
N GLN A 658 -3.28 15.48 1.17
CA GLN A 658 -3.43 14.33 2.04
C GLN A 658 -2.36 14.28 3.12
N GLN A 659 -1.15 14.73 2.80
CA GLN A 659 0.00 14.70 3.70
C GLN A 659 0.77 16.03 3.60
N LEU A 660 0.97 16.69 4.74
CA LEU A 660 1.72 17.93 4.86
C LEU A 660 2.79 17.80 5.95
N TYR A 661 4.05 17.88 5.55
CA TYR A 661 5.18 17.77 6.46
C TYR A 661 6.05 19.03 6.39
N LEU A 662 6.12 19.76 7.49
CA LEU A 662 6.88 21.01 7.64
C LEU A 662 7.87 20.93 8.82
N ALA A 663 8.13 19.73 9.32
CA ALA A 663 8.89 19.54 10.54
C ALA A 663 10.36 20.01 10.42
N HIS A 664 11.00 20.34 11.53
CA HIS A 664 12.42 20.74 11.56
C HIS A 664 12.74 21.89 10.60
N ASN A 665 12.05 23.01 10.78
CA ASN A 665 12.29 24.27 10.09
C ASN A 665 12.32 25.42 11.13
N ASN A 666 12.45 26.66 10.66
CA ASN A 666 12.41 27.87 11.49
C ASN A 666 11.09 28.65 11.29
N LEU A 667 9.98 27.94 11.06
CA LEU A 667 8.66 28.54 10.84
C LEU A 667 8.12 29.13 12.14
N SER A 668 7.44 30.27 12.05
CA SER A 668 6.98 31.07 13.18
C SER A 668 5.54 31.55 12.93
N GLY A 669 4.93 32.18 13.94
CA GLY A 669 3.56 32.68 13.82
C GLY A 669 2.51 31.61 14.16
N LEU A 670 1.26 31.87 13.79
CA LEU A 670 0.11 31.02 14.10
C LEU A 670 0.02 29.84 13.13
N ILE A 671 -0.59 28.74 13.56
CA ILE A 671 -1.07 27.68 12.65
C ILE A 671 -2.31 28.24 11.94
N PRO A 672 -2.33 28.33 10.58
CA PRO A 672 -3.48 28.86 9.84
C PRO A 672 -4.76 28.09 10.13
N THR A 673 -5.85 28.81 10.39
CA THR A 673 -7.14 28.19 10.65
C THR A 673 -7.71 27.48 9.43
N ASP A 674 -7.31 27.89 8.23
CA ASP A 674 -7.75 27.34 6.96
C ASP A 674 -7.33 25.87 6.77
N LEU A 675 -6.25 25.44 7.44
CA LEU A 675 -5.86 24.02 7.48
C LEU A 675 -6.93 23.11 8.10
N GLN A 676 -7.85 23.66 8.91
CA GLN A 676 -8.99 22.91 9.44
C GLN A 676 -9.99 22.50 8.34
N ASN A 677 -10.03 23.22 7.22
CA ASN A 677 -11.00 22.98 6.15
C ASN A 677 -10.53 21.93 5.12
N MET A 678 -9.34 21.38 5.31
CA MET A 678 -8.76 20.38 4.42
C MET A 678 -9.35 18.99 4.72
N THR A 679 -10.30 18.55 3.90
CA THR A 679 -11.05 17.31 4.12
C THR A 679 -10.29 16.03 3.76
N SER A 680 -9.30 16.13 2.86
CA SER A 680 -8.48 14.99 2.41
C SER A 680 -7.25 14.74 3.29
N LEU A 681 -6.90 15.69 4.16
CA LEU A 681 -5.70 15.65 4.98
C LEU A 681 -5.82 14.53 6.02
N PHE A 682 -4.86 13.62 6.03
CA PHE A 682 -4.79 12.56 7.05
C PHE A 682 -3.44 12.52 7.77
N ASN A 683 -2.40 13.24 7.31
CA ASN A 683 -1.14 13.36 8.03
C ASN A 683 -0.63 14.81 8.05
N LEU A 684 -0.29 15.33 9.23
CA LEU A 684 0.22 16.69 9.41
C LEU A 684 1.34 16.71 10.44
N ASP A 685 2.56 17.05 10.00
CA ASP A 685 3.70 17.24 10.88
C ASP A 685 4.19 18.69 10.83
N LEU A 686 4.02 19.40 11.93
CA LEU A 686 4.47 20.77 12.18
C LEU A 686 5.55 20.83 13.27
N SER A 687 6.08 19.68 13.69
CA SER A 687 6.98 19.61 14.84
C SER A 687 8.32 20.31 14.61
N PHE A 688 8.99 20.69 15.70
CA PHE A 688 10.31 21.31 15.71
C PHE A 688 10.39 22.56 14.83
N ASN A 689 9.51 23.53 15.14
CA ASN A 689 9.48 24.87 14.58
C ASN A 689 9.34 25.90 15.75
N ASP A 690 9.19 27.18 15.41
CA ASP A 690 8.94 28.31 16.31
C ASP A 690 7.46 28.77 16.30
N LEU A 691 6.51 27.85 16.02
CA LEU A 691 5.08 28.18 15.96
C LEU A 691 4.53 28.59 17.35
N GLN A 692 3.54 29.47 17.34
CA GLN A 692 2.97 30.06 18.55
C GLN A 692 1.45 30.19 18.48
N GLY A 693 0.82 30.42 19.63
CA GLY A 693 -0.61 30.70 19.73
C GLY A 693 -1.49 29.46 19.80
N GLU A 694 -2.80 29.66 19.63
CA GLU A 694 -3.78 28.60 19.83
C GLU A 694 -3.76 27.56 18.70
N VAL A 695 -3.68 26.28 19.04
CA VAL A 695 -3.86 25.20 18.06
C VAL A 695 -5.33 25.14 17.64
N PRO A 696 -5.64 25.10 16.32
CA PRO A 696 -7.02 25.00 15.86
C PRO A 696 -7.75 23.74 16.36
N LYS A 697 -9.09 23.76 16.42
CA LYS A 697 -9.92 22.70 17.06
C LYS A 697 -10.90 22.00 16.10
N GLY A 698 -11.06 22.54 14.90
CA GLY A 698 -11.96 22.05 13.85
C GLY A 698 -11.27 21.11 12.87
N GLY A 699 -12.09 20.38 12.10
CA GLY A 699 -11.64 19.51 11.01
C GLY A 699 -10.58 18.49 11.44
N PHE A 700 -9.47 18.46 10.70
CA PHE A 700 -8.35 17.53 10.92
C PHE A 700 -7.81 17.55 12.36
N PHE A 701 -7.75 18.73 12.99
CA PHE A 701 -7.19 18.89 14.36
C PHE A 701 -8.02 18.21 15.47
N ARG A 702 -9.16 17.58 15.13
CA ARG A 702 -9.92 16.73 16.06
C ARG A 702 -9.32 15.33 16.23
N ASN A 703 -8.53 14.86 15.27
CA ASN A 703 -7.93 13.52 15.28
C ASN A 703 -6.41 13.63 15.51
N LEU A 704 -5.92 13.09 16.64
CA LEU A 704 -4.51 13.18 17.01
C LEU A 704 -3.62 12.11 16.41
N SER A 705 -4.20 11.07 15.79
CA SER A 705 -3.44 9.87 15.40
C SER A 705 -2.27 10.17 14.45
N TYR A 706 -2.36 11.29 13.72
CA TYR A 706 -1.42 11.69 12.68
C TYR A 706 -1.12 13.19 12.71
N LEU A 707 -1.26 13.83 13.88
CA LEU A 707 -0.89 15.23 14.11
C LEU A 707 0.36 15.30 14.99
N SER A 708 1.43 15.88 14.46
CA SER A 708 2.66 16.14 15.21
C SER A 708 2.93 17.64 15.31
N ILE A 709 3.01 18.15 16.54
CA ILE A 709 3.28 19.58 16.82
C ILE A 709 4.39 19.76 17.88
N ALA A 710 5.08 18.68 18.23
CA ALA A 710 6.12 18.66 19.28
C ALA A 710 7.23 19.69 18.98
N GLY A 711 7.94 20.17 20.00
CA GLY A 711 9.07 21.09 19.81
C GLY A 711 8.72 22.57 19.57
N ASN A 712 7.45 22.91 19.35
CA ASN A 712 6.97 24.30 19.27
C ASN A 712 6.64 24.86 20.66
N LYS A 713 7.57 25.60 21.27
CA LYS A 713 7.50 26.00 22.70
C LYS A 713 6.35 26.96 23.05
N ASN A 714 5.83 27.71 22.08
CA ASN A 714 4.86 28.78 22.32
C ASN A 714 3.43 28.43 21.86
N LEU A 715 3.17 27.16 21.50
CA LEU A 715 1.81 26.70 21.23
C LEU A 715 1.02 26.54 22.53
N CYS A 716 -0.26 26.88 22.47
CA CYS A 716 -1.18 26.81 23.60
C CYS A 716 -2.57 26.35 23.14
N GLY A 717 -3.46 25.99 24.08
CA GLY A 717 -4.85 25.66 23.79
C GLY A 717 -5.04 24.40 22.95
N GLY A 718 -5.97 24.44 21.99
CA GLY A 718 -6.35 23.26 21.19
C GLY A 718 -7.30 22.28 21.90
N ILE A 719 -7.43 21.06 21.36
CA ILE A 719 -8.23 20.01 21.99
C ILE A 719 -7.52 19.48 23.26
N PRO A 720 -8.26 19.06 24.31
CA PRO A 720 -7.67 18.67 25.59
C PRO A 720 -6.58 17.60 25.51
N GLN A 721 -6.67 16.72 24.52
CA GLN A 721 -5.76 15.60 24.31
C GLN A 721 -4.33 16.04 23.92
N LEU A 722 -4.13 17.27 23.42
CA LEU A 722 -2.81 17.82 23.09
C LEU A 722 -1.98 18.20 24.32
N ARG A 723 -2.60 18.32 25.50
CA ARG A 723 -1.93 18.66 26.78
C ARG A 723 -1.10 19.95 26.74
N LEU A 724 -1.52 20.93 25.94
CA LEU A 724 -0.91 22.26 25.91
C LEU A 724 -1.49 23.17 27.01
N ASP A 725 -0.69 24.12 27.48
CA ASP A 725 -1.15 25.14 28.42
C ASP A 725 -2.29 25.98 27.81
N PRO A 726 -3.29 26.43 28.58
CA PRO A 726 -4.30 27.35 28.08
C PRO A 726 -3.68 28.65 27.56
N CYS A 727 -4.16 29.14 26.41
CA CYS A 727 -3.66 30.40 25.87
C CYS A 727 -3.92 31.57 26.82
N PRO A 728 -2.97 32.52 26.95
CA PRO A 728 -3.16 33.67 27.83
C PRO A 728 -4.39 34.48 27.40
N THR A 729 -5.43 34.52 28.23
CA THR A 729 -6.60 35.37 27.97
C THR A 729 -6.18 36.83 28.00
N SER A 730 -6.34 37.54 26.88
CA SER A 730 -6.14 38.98 26.80
C SER A 730 -7.23 39.71 27.60
N VAL A 731 -7.07 39.78 28.92
CA VAL A 731 -7.82 40.74 29.72
C VAL A 731 -7.37 42.12 29.26
N VAL A 732 -8.28 42.83 28.59
CA VAL A 732 -8.19 44.26 28.28
C VAL A 732 -7.79 45.00 29.55
N ARG A 733 -6.49 45.32 29.69
CA ARG A 733 -6.03 46.23 30.73
C ARG A 733 -6.42 47.64 30.32
N LYS A 734 -7.55 48.09 30.87
CA LYS A 734 -7.84 49.53 31.00
C LYS A 734 -6.64 50.23 31.61
N ASN A 735 -6.29 51.35 30.99
CA ASN A 735 -5.31 52.33 31.47
C ASN A 735 -5.34 52.49 32.99
N ASN A 736 -4.18 52.31 33.63
CA ASN A 736 -3.88 53.00 34.88
C ASN A 736 -2.41 53.42 34.86
N LYS A 737 -2.19 54.64 34.33
CA LYS A 737 -0.97 55.42 34.53
C LYS A 737 -0.88 55.79 36.01
N SER A 738 -0.21 54.96 36.81
CA SER A 738 0.41 55.31 38.10
C SER A 738 0.87 54.01 38.78
N LYS A 739 2.10 53.98 39.31
CA LYS A 739 2.68 52.90 40.16
C LYS A 739 3.54 51.79 39.52
N ARG A 740 4.05 51.94 38.28
CA ARG A 740 5.11 51.02 37.77
C ARG A 740 6.53 51.61 37.78
N TRP A 741 6.67 52.92 37.97
CA TRP A 741 7.95 53.65 38.06
C TRP A 741 8.77 53.35 39.34
N LEU A 742 8.14 52.92 40.45
CA LEU A 742 8.83 52.75 41.73
C LEU A 742 9.60 51.43 41.92
N LYS A 743 9.41 50.43 41.04
CA LYS A 743 10.13 49.13 41.12
C LYS A 743 11.41 49.07 40.29
N TYR A 744 11.56 49.92 39.27
CA TYR A 744 12.76 49.95 38.42
C TYR A 744 13.91 50.80 39.00
N VAL A 745 13.61 51.70 39.96
CA VAL A 745 14.62 52.56 40.61
C VAL A 745 15.52 51.79 41.59
N LYS A 746 15.11 50.61 42.08
CA LYS A 746 15.93 49.83 43.03
C LYS A 746 16.89 48.81 42.40
N ILE A 747 16.76 48.50 41.10
CA ILE A 747 17.67 47.56 40.41
C ILE A 747 18.73 48.31 39.58
N ALA A 748 18.47 49.57 39.22
CA ALA A 748 19.40 50.41 38.45
C ALA A 748 20.63 50.91 39.25
N LEU A 749 20.72 50.68 40.57
CA LEU A 749 21.82 51.15 41.43
C LEU A 749 22.88 50.07 41.75
N ALA A 750 22.70 48.83 41.29
CA ALA A 750 23.72 47.76 41.41
C ALA A 750 24.46 47.47 40.10
N ALA A 751 23.97 48.00 38.96
CA ALA A 751 24.50 47.69 37.62
C ALA A 751 25.59 48.67 37.12
N THR A 752 25.72 49.86 37.73
CA THR A 752 26.66 50.88 37.26
C THR A 752 28.07 50.73 37.85
N THR A 753 28.23 50.07 39.00
CA THR A 753 29.55 49.79 39.61
C THR A 753 30.25 48.58 38.97
N GLY A 754 29.50 47.56 38.54
CA GLY A 754 30.04 46.39 37.83
C GLY A 754 30.52 46.70 36.41
N ALA A 755 29.81 47.59 35.70
CA ALA A 755 30.16 47.96 34.32
C ALA A 755 31.50 48.74 34.24
N LEU A 756 31.78 49.62 35.21
CA LEU A 756 33.03 50.39 35.25
C LEU A 756 34.24 49.53 35.62
N LEU A 757 34.07 48.54 36.51
CA LEU A 757 35.12 47.57 36.83
C LEU A 757 35.42 46.63 35.66
N PHE A 758 34.40 46.23 34.90
CA PHE A 758 34.55 45.38 33.72
C PHE A 758 35.25 46.12 32.56
N LEU A 759 34.93 47.40 32.35
CA LEU A 759 35.60 48.25 31.36
C LEU A 759 37.08 48.54 31.73
N ALA A 760 37.40 48.73 33.01
CA ALA A 760 38.77 48.87 33.49
C ALA A 760 39.60 47.57 33.31
N LEU A 761 38.98 46.40 33.55
CA LEU A 761 39.62 45.10 33.30
C LEU A 761 39.86 44.85 31.81
N LEU A 762 38.87 45.16 30.96
CA LEU A 762 38.97 45.03 29.50
C LEU A 762 40.08 45.90 28.92
N THR A 763 40.18 47.16 29.38
CA THR A 763 41.24 48.08 28.93
C THR A 763 42.63 47.65 29.40
N ALA A 764 42.77 47.11 30.62
CA ALA A 764 44.03 46.53 31.09
C ALA A 764 44.44 45.27 30.30
N ILE A 765 43.48 44.40 29.98
CA ILE A 765 43.70 43.19 29.15
C ILE A 765 44.09 43.58 27.72
N ILE A 766 43.42 44.58 27.13
CA ILE A 766 43.76 45.09 25.79
C ILE A 766 45.17 45.71 25.78
N GLN A 767 45.57 46.44 26.84
CA GLN A 767 46.93 46.97 26.95
C GLN A 767 48.00 45.87 27.14
N LEU A 768 47.69 44.80 27.87
CA LEU A 768 48.55 43.62 28.02
C LEU A 768 48.71 42.85 26.70
N ILE A 769 47.61 42.68 25.95
CA ILE A 769 47.63 42.07 24.61
C ILE A 769 48.41 42.95 23.62
N TYR A 770 48.25 44.28 23.67
CA TYR A 770 48.98 45.22 22.81
C TYR A 770 50.48 45.28 23.15
N LYS A 771 50.86 45.17 24.43
CA LYS A 771 52.26 45.13 24.86
C LYS A 771 52.94 43.81 24.46
N ASN A 772 52.21 42.69 24.52
CA ASN A 772 52.68 41.38 24.05
C ASN A 772 52.71 41.27 22.51
N SER A 773 51.81 41.95 21.79
CA SER A 773 51.81 41.96 20.32
C SER A 773 52.96 42.79 19.74
N LYS A 774 53.33 43.91 20.38
CA LYS A 774 54.46 44.76 19.97
C LYS A 774 55.83 44.10 20.15
N GLN A 775 55.95 43.09 21.02
CA GLN A 775 57.16 42.26 21.15
C GLN A 775 57.25 41.14 20.10
N ARG A 776 56.14 40.68 19.51
CA ARG A 776 56.12 39.64 18.47
C ARG A 776 56.33 40.18 17.05
N GLN A 777 56.24 41.49 16.83
CA GLN A 777 56.35 42.13 15.51
C GLN A 777 57.79 42.44 15.05
N LYS A 778 58.76 41.57 15.36
CA LYS A 778 60.16 41.67 14.87
C LYS A 778 60.69 40.43 14.13
N ARG A 779 59.83 39.50 13.71
CA ARG A 779 60.17 38.46 12.71
C ARG A 779 58.98 38.23 11.77
N SER A 780 59.17 38.56 10.50
CA SER A 780 58.29 38.28 9.35
C SER A 780 59.05 37.29 8.42
N HIS A 781 58.52 36.35 7.62
CA HIS A 781 57.26 36.07 6.90
C HIS A 781 57.22 34.55 6.54
N PRO A 782 56.23 33.96 5.84
CA PRO A 782 54.84 34.38 5.56
C PRO A 782 53.79 33.44 6.22
N LEU A 783 52.57 33.94 6.48
CA LEU A 783 51.47 33.16 7.07
C LEU A 783 50.37 32.82 6.05
N ALA A 784 49.93 31.57 6.14
CA ALA A 784 48.71 30.98 5.62
C ALA A 784 47.43 31.64 6.22
N PRO A 785 46.26 31.50 5.57
CA PRO A 785 45.01 32.01 6.12
C PRO A 785 44.53 31.20 7.33
N VAL A 786 43.93 31.93 8.26
CA VAL A 786 43.52 31.52 9.61
C VAL A 786 42.02 31.14 9.63
N THR A 787 41.76 29.95 10.21
CA THR A 787 40.58 29.44 10.93
C THR A 787 39.20 29.37 10.26
N GLY A 788 38.65 28.16 10.23
CA GLY A 788 37.26 27.85 10.59
C GLY A 788 37.29 26.79 11.70
N GLU A 789 36.42 26.92 12.70
CA GLU A 789 36.31 26.02 13.87
C GLU A 789 36.26 24.54 13.46
N GLN A 790 37.25 23.76 13.89
CA GLN A 790 37.28 22.32 13.73
C GLN A 790 36.34 21.68 14.76
N TYR A 791 35.20 21.19 14.32
CA TYR A 791 34.42 20.21 15.08
C TYR A 791 35.13 18.85 14.97
N GLU A 792 35.40 18.21 16.10
CA GLU A 792 35.96 16.85 16.14
C GLU A 792 35.00 15.86 15.47
N ARG A 793 35.47 15.20 14.42
CA ARG A 793 34.73 14.14 13.73
C ARG A 793 34.99 12.84 14.47
N VAL A 794 33.97 12.33 15.14
CA VAL A 794 34.01 10.99 15.77
C VAL A 794 33.73 9.94 14.70
N SER A 795 34.55 8.89 14.64
CA SER A 795 34.38 7.81 13.69
C SER A 795 33.20 6.90 14.07
N TYR A 796 32.67 6.16 13.09
CA TYR A 796 31.63 5.14 13.35
C TYR A 796 32.11 4.09 14.37
N GLN A 797 33.40 3.75 14.34
CA GLN A 797 33.98 2.78 15.27
C GLN A 797 33.91 3.28 16.71
N GLU A 798 34.28 4.54 16.96
CA GLU A 798 34.21 5.15 18.29
C GLU A 798 32.77 5.30 18.80
N LEU A 799 31.81 5.57 17.90
CA LEU A 799 30.38 5.60 18.24
C LEU A 799 29.83 4.20 18.54
N SER A 800 30.22 3.19 17.76
CA SER A 800 29.87 1.80 18.02
C SER A 800 30.44 1.37 19.37
N ASP A 801 31.71 1.65 19.66
CA ASP A 801 32.34 1.28 20.92
C ASP A 801 31.69 2.01 22.12
N GLY A 802 31.41 3.31 21.97
CA GLY A 802 30.78 4.12 23.01
C GLY A 802 29.30 3.78 23.27
N THR A 803 28.60 3.24 22.28
CA THR A 803 27.21 2.74 22.40
C THR A 803 27.13 1.24 22.64
N LYS A 804 28.27 0.53 22.74
CA LYS A 804 28.37 -0.94 22.81
C LYS A 804 27.64 -1.63 21.64
N GLY A 805 27.95 -1.22 20.43
CA GLY A 805 27.35 -1.73 19.19
C GLY A 805 25.90 -1.32 19.02
N PHE A 806 25.52 -0.12 19.46
CA PHE A 806 24.13 0.35 19.45
C PHE A 806 23.18 -0.60 20.21
N SER A 807 23.63 -1.13 21.35
CA SER A 807 22.85 -2.05 22.17
C SER A 807 21.56 -1.39 22.69
N ASP A 808 20.46 -2.15 22.72
CA ASP A 808 19.18 -1.73 23.33
C ASP A 808 19.32 -1.29 24.79
N ALA A 809 20.33 -1.79 25.51
CA ALA A 809 20.62 -1.35 26.88
C ALA A 809 21.02 0.14 26.97
N ASN A 810 21.43 0.72 25.84
CA ASN A 810 21.77 2.13 25.69
C ASN A 810 20.71 2.91 24.90
N LEU A 811 19.59 2.30 24.52
CA LEU A 811 18.50 2.97 23.81
C LEU A 811 17.71 3.87 24.77
N LEU A 812 17.54 5.14 24.40
CA LEU A 812 16.86 6.15 25.22
C LEU A 812 15.48 6.52 24.68
N GLY A 813 15.25 6.34 23.38
CA GLY A 813 13.98 6.63 22.75
C GLY A 813 13.98 6.34 21.26
N LYS A 814 12.81 5.97 20.74
CA LYS A 814 12.55 5.72 19.32
C LYS A 814 11.33 6.52 18.89
N GLY A 815 11.48 7.31 17.82
CA GLY A 815 10.40 8.08 17.20
C GLY A 815 10.23 7.69 15.72
N SER A 816 9.29 8.34 15.04
CA SER A 816 8.94 8.07 13.64
C SER A 816 10.08 8.32 12.64
N TYR A 817 11.11 9.09 13.02
CA TYR A 817 12.19 9.52 12.13
C TYR A 817 13.60 9.30 12.70
N GLY A 818 13.73 8.57 13.82
CA GLY A 818 15.05 8.35 14.41
C GLY A 818 15.08 7.58 15.72
N THR A 819 16.28 7.13 16.08
CA THR A 819 16.55 6.38 17.32
C THR A 819 17.69 7.04 18.08
N VAL A 820 17.52 7.23 19.40
CA VAL A 820 18.47 7.94 20.26
C VAL A 820 19.18 6.98 21.21
N TYR A 821 20.51 6.97 21.20
CA TYR A 821 21.34 6.11 22.04
C TYR A 821 22.21 6.91 23.03
N LYS A 822 22.46 6.30 24.19
CA LYS A 822 23.45 6.72 25.18
C LYS A 822 24.84 6.27 24.74
N CYS A 823 25.78 7.19 24.57
CA CYS A 823 27.15 6.92 24.14
C CYS A 823 28.14 7.38 25.22
N ALA A 824 29.08 6.53 25.61
CA ALA A 824 30.11 6.84 26.61
C ALA A 824 31.51 6.67 26.01
N PHE A 825 32.28 7.77 25.90
CA PHE A 825 33.67 7.73 25.46
C PHE A 825 34.61 7.47 26.64
N ILE A 826 35.76 6.83 26.39
CA ILE A 826 36.75 6.56 27.43
C ILE A 826 37.52 7.87 27.70
N GLY A 827 37.21 8.54 28.81
CA GLY A 827 37.94 9.72 29.30
C GLY A 827 37.21 11.05 29.22
N GLU A 828 36.06 11.12 28.54
CA GLU A 828 35.19 12.30 28.45
C GLU A 828 33.74 11.86 28.69
N GLY A 829 32.89 12.76 29.22
CA GLY A 829 31.56 12.41 29.75
C GLY A 829 30.58 11.71 28.78
N THR A 830 29.40 11.34 29.30
CA THR A 830 28.33 10.70 28.50
C THR A 830 27.74 11.67 27.47
N ILE A 831 27.65 11.26 26.19
CA ILE A 831 27.07 12.01 25.07
C ILE A 831 25.84 11.28 24.53
N TRP A 832 24.88 12.01 23.97
CA TRP A 832 23.62 11.48 23.41
C TRP A 832 23.65 11.55 21.87
N TYR A 833 23.33 10.46 21.17
CA TYR A 833 23.39 10.36 19.70
C TYR A 833 22.01 10.10 19.10
N SER A 834 21.62 10.79 18.03
CA SER A 834 20.38 10.58 17.27
C SER A 834 20.67 10.27 15.79
N SER A 835 20.12 9.18 15.27
CA SER A 835 20.12 8.87 13.82
C SER A 835 18.89 9.52 13.18
N LEU A 836 19.08 10.41 12.20
CA LEU A 836 18.00 11.26 11.66
C LEU A 836 17.70 11.09 10.16
N CYS A 837 18.46 10.30 9.39
CA CYS A 837 18.12 9.95 8.00
C CYS A 837 18.68 8.54 7.64
N PRO A 838 17.86 7.57 7.20
CA PRO A 838 18.37 6.32 6.66
C PRO A 838 18.98 6.54 5.27
N THR A 839 20.23 6.13 5.06
CA THR A 839 20.81 5.88 3.73
C THR A 839 20.69 4.38 3.45
N SER A 840 20.40 3.99 2.21
CA SER A 840 20.33 2.59 1.76
C SER A 840 21.67 1.84 1.81
N THR A 841 22.74 2.46 2.34
CA THR A 841 24.09 1.88 2.42
C THR A 841 24.63 1.73 3.84
N GLY A 842 23.81 1.94 4.88
CA GLY A 842 24.26 1.75 6.27
C GLY A 842 25.37 2.71 6.71
N LYS A 843 25.54 3.86 6.03
CA LYS A 843 26.48 4.92 6.42
C LYS A 843 25.72 6.13 6.94
N ALA A 844 25.77 6.35 8.26
CA ALA A 844 25.20 7.52 8.90
C ALA A 844 26.07 8.77 8.65
N VAL A 845 25.45 9.87 8.23
CA VAL A 845 26.06 11.21 8.19
C VAL A 845 25.54 11.99 9.39
N ALA A 846 26.42 12.48 10.26
CA ALA A 846 26.05 13.42 11.30
C ALA A 846 25.93 14.84 10.68
N SER A 847 24.78 15.49 10.85
CA SER A 847 24.62 16.92 10.58
C SER A 847 24.99 17.73 11.84
N PRO A 848 25.67 18.90 11.74
CA PRO A 848 26.19 19.64 12.91
C PRO A 848 25.13 20.37 13.75
N SER A 849 23.84 20.31 13.40
CA SER A 849 22.80 21.14 14.01
C SER A 849 21.97 20.39 15.07
N SER A 850 22.63 19.87 16.12
CA SER A 850 22.04 19.68 17.47
C SER A 850 22.93 18.82 18.38
N VAL A 851 24.11 19.32 18.77
CA VAL A 851 24.78 18.85 19.98
C VAL A 851 24.65 19.94 21.03
N THR A 852 23.68 19.78 21.94
CA THR A 852 23.60 20.64 23.12
C THR A 852 24.57 20.09 24.17
N PHE A 853 25.72 20.72 24.33
CA PHE A 853 26.55 20.51 25.52
C PHE A 853 25.83 21.16 26.71
N THR A 854 25.38 20.36 27.66
CA THR A 854 25.03 20.83 29.01
C THR A 854 26.15 20.40 29.93
N ALA A 855 26.83 21.39 30.52
CA ALA A 855 27.64 21.20 31.72
C ALA A 855 26.76 21.38 32.95
#